data_AF-A0A399WMU7-F1
#
_entry.id   AF-A0A399WMU7-F1
#
_cell.length_a   1.000
_cell.length_b   1.000
_cell.length_c   1.000
_cell.angle_alpha   90.00
_cell.angle_beta   90.00
_cell.angle_gamma   90.00
#
_symmetry.space_group_name_H-M   'P 1'
#
loop_
_entity.id
_entity.type
_entity.pdbx_description
1 polymer ?
#
loop_
_entity_poly.entity_id
_entity_poly.type
_entity_poly.pdbx_seq_one_letter_code
_entity_poly.pdbx_strand_id
1 'polypeptide(L)'
;MRLKNITAISHPYGNRIDLTWINSDPVQFPGVRVMRREGTHPASPEDGIVVAEGEGLTSAADQNLKGETVYYYTLFPYKGDPPEYQIDLHNRASAMATAPYNMVGQMYDLLPAIYHRYDTVLPKIITDGMLEEDKQKGQLRRFLGLPGCQLDQFYSFARAMLDLHNRDNVDGRLLPLLAQWIGWKTDYNLEIDAQRNEIRNAPAVYKTVGIIPTVEAAVKRISGWESQTKEFVHNVFLSNRPERLNIWARQRSNTGEWSEPPELLSLDFAYEGRPSVVSDGDGTLWLFYHTLRNGRWNIWYKTYSEDREPRWAPSQSFTNRAGIDKYPTTAIQGGTLWVFWSTYDETQQIWHVNHRTRTGGVWSAIETEEPFADTGNERKNPWAVVDNTSGLWLFWLERVDSRWQLKYNRHNGTTWGTVSNFPLDVAGADPRVESEPFVLFYPAGPNQSIRVFWARREPAAEPGQTRWTLVHRTKGNIDPDETGWNNIESLSAMPPTYHDREPAAFVSDAGNIELFWSSNRDGSWSIWNNTLDITTQTWGTAERVTDDPYSQRDPLPLLLNNGMLLIYRSNESLSYTSNVYRATETVDFRYAGCTTADTLNAAKIALRDQFGDFQTYTYDMGKNGGRTNEDWYARDTIGLYLKPDTMDAEKITMGRSRIAQVLREFMPITDRVVLFTQ
;
A
#
# COMPACT_ATOMS: atom_id res chain seq x y z
N MET A 1 20.63 -22.56 -36.03
CA MET A 1 21.02 -23.81 -36.70
C MET A 1 21.10 -24.83 -35.60
N ARG A 2 20.41 -25.95 -35.81
CA ARG A 2 20.24 -26.96 -34.78
C ARG A 2 21.15 -28.14 -35.07
N LEU A 3 22.11 -28.39 -34.19
CA LEU A 3 22.94 -29.59 -34.22
C LEU A 3 22.08 -30.81 -33.90
N LYS A 4 22.43 -31.96 -34.45
CA LYS A 4 21.69 -33.22 -34.25
C LYS A 4 22.52 -34.19 -33.43
N ASN A 5 21.84 -35.11 -32.75
CA ASN A 5 22.44 -36.22 -31.99
C ASN A 5 23.54 -35.77 -31.02
N ILE A 6 23.33 -34.66 -30.33
CA ILE A 6 24.27 -34.20 -29.31
C ILE A 6 24.21 -35.18 -28.13
N THR A 7 25.36 -35.76 -27.79
CA THR A 7 25.51 -36.62 -26.62
C THR A 7 26.64 -36.12 -25.75
N ALA A 8 26.50 -36.30 -24.44
CA ALA A 8 27.55 -36.11 -23.45
C ALA A 8 27.57 -37.37 -22.58
N ILE A 9 28.72 -38.02 -22.47
CA ILE A 9 28.86 -39.31 -21.77
C ILE A 9 30.07 -39.24 -20.85
N SER A 10 29.92 -39.74 -19.62
CA SER A 10 31.03 -39.89 -18.68
C SER A 10 32.07 -40.88 -19.22
N HIS A 11 33.34 -40.48 -19.22
CA HIS A 11 34.43 -41.36 -19.65
C HIS A 11 34.67 -42.46 -18.59
N PRO A 12 34.90 -43.74 -18.97
CA PRO A 12 35.17 -44.84 -18.04
C PRO A 12 36.30 -44.60 -17.03
N TYR A 13 37.39 -43.97 -17.45
CA TYR A 13 38.50 -43.57 -16.56
C TYR A 13 38.23 -42.38 -15.62
N GLY A 14 37.01 -41.82 -15.62
CA GLY A 14 36.63 -40.73 -14.73
C GLY A 14 37.24 -39.37 -15.09
N ASN A 15 36.82 -38.34 -14.34
CA ASN A 15 37.18 -36.92 -14.43
C ASN A 15 37.15 -36.35 -15.85
N ARG A 16 36.33 -36.94 -16.73
CA ARG A 16 36.21 -36.58 -18.14
C ARG A 16 34.81 -36.85 -18.67
N ILE A 17 34.34 -35.98 -19.54
CA ILE A 17 33.10 -36.13 -20.32
C ILE A 17 33.44 -36.03 -21.81
N ASP A 18 32.94 -36.97 -22.59
CA ASP A 18 33.06 -36.96 -24.04
C ASP A 18 31.76 -36.48 -24.67
N LEU A 19 31.89 -35.50 -25.55
CA LEU A 19 30.79 -34.93 -26.32
C LEU A 19 30.90 -35.34 -27.78
N THR A 20 29.77 -35.66 -28.39
CA THR A 20 29.67 -35.87 -29.85
C THR A 20 28.42 -35.19 -30.40
N TRP A 21 28.47 -34.73 -31.64
CA TRP A 21 27.33 -34.11 -32.32
C TRP A 21 27.45 -34.25 -33.83
N ILE A 22 26.34 -33.99 -34.54
CA ILE A 22 26.29 -33.92 -35.99
C ILE A 22 25.96 -32.49 -36.41
N ASN A 23 26.88 -31.88 -37.15
CA ASN A 23 26.63 -30.60 -37.81
C ASN A 23 25.80 -30.83 -39.08
N SER A 24 24.55 -30.36 -39.07
CA SER A 24 23.64 -30.52 -40.21
C SER A 24 23.83 -29.49 -41.32
N ASP A 25 24.60 -28.44 -41.08
CA ASP A 25 24.90 -27.38 -42.05
C ASP A 25 26.36 -26.90 -41.93
N PRO A 26 27.33 -27.79 -42.24
CA PRO A 26 28.74 -27.48 -42.10
C PRO A 26 29.25 -26.45 -43.14
N VAL A 27 28.47 -26.17 -44.18
CA VAL A 27 28.83 -25.18 -45.21
C VAL A 27 28.52 -23.77 -44.72
N GLN A 28 27.35 -23.57 -44.10
CA GLN A 28 26.97 -22.25 -43.60
C GLN A 28 27.59 -21.93 -42.24
N PHE A 29 27.79 -22.94 -41.39
CA PHE A 29 28.37 -22.82 -40.05
C PHE A 29 29.48 -23.86 -39.87
N PRO A 30 30.70 -23.58 -40.38
CA PRO A 30 31.81 -24.54 -40.34
C PRO A 30 32.38 -24.74 -38.93
N GLY A 31 32.22 -23.76 -38.04
CA GLY A 31 32.76 -23.73 -36.68
C GLY A 31 31.76 -24.12 -35.61
N VAL A 32 32.25 -24.72 -34.52
CA VAL A 32 31.48 -24.92 -33.28
C VAL A 32 32.34 -24.56 -32.07
N ARG A 33 31.83 -23.69 -31.19
CA ARG A 33 32.38 -23.46 -29.84
C ARG A 33 31.55 -24.22 -28.82
N VAL A 34 32.20 -25.02 -27.99
CA VAL A 34 31.59 -25.79 -26.90
C VAL A 34 31.88 -25.09 -25.58
N MET A 35 30.83 -24.60 -24.92
CA MET A 35 30.93 -23.95 -23.62
C MET A 35 30.43 -24.87 -22.53
N ARG A 36 31.03 -24.78 -21.33
CA ARG A 36 30.67 -25.54 -20.13
C ARG A 36 30.40 -24.63 -18.94
N ARG A 37 29.41 -24.99 -18.15
CA ARG A 37 29.15 -24.41 -16.82
C ARG A 37 28.67 -25.46 -15.81
N GLU A 38 28.82 -25.16 -14.53
CA GLU A 38 28.24 -25.93 -13.42
C GLU A 38 26.86 -25.35 -13.04
N GLY A 39 25.90 -26.20 -12.69
CA GLY A 39 24.58 -25.81 -12.18
C GLY A 39 23.53 -25.44 -13.24
N THR A 40 23.92 -24.88 -14.40
CA THR A 40 23.02 -24.54 -15.53
C THR A 40 23.75 -24.52 -16.86
N HIS A 41 23.01 -24.52 -17.98
CA HIS A 41 23.58 -24.39 -19.32
C HIS A 41 24.12 -22.99 -19.58
N PRO A 42 25.28 -22.85 -20.25
CA PRO A 42 25.74 -21.57 -20.77
C PRO A 42 24.68 -20.85 -21.62
N ALA A 43 24.42 -19.58 -21.32
CA ALA A 43 23.45 -18.76 -22.02
C ALA A 43 24.04 -18.05 -23.26
N SER A 44 25.36 -17.84 -23.28
CA SER A 44 26.05 -17.17 -24.38
C SER A 44 27.40 -17.83 -24.72
N PRO A 45 28.00 -17.52 -25.89
CA PRO A 45 29.33 -18.02 -26.28
C PRO A 45 30.48 -17.56 -25.38
N GLU A 46 30.22 -16.68 -24.41
CA GLU A 46 31.19 -16.16 -23.44
C GLU A 46 30.81 -16.53 -21.99
N ASP A 47 29.72 -17.30 -21.79
CA ASP A 47 29.25 -17.73 -20.47
C ASP A 47 29.89 -19.07 -20.08
N GLY A 48 30.85 -19.05 -19.16
CA GLY A 48 31.49 -20.25 -18.61
C GLY A 48 32.88 -20.52 -19.19
N ILE A 49 33.20 -21.81 -19.38
CA ILE A 49 34.54 -22.28 -19.76
C ILE A 49 34.49 -22.87 -21.17
N VAL A 50 35.40 -22.42 -22.04
CA VAL A 50 35.57 -22.99 -23.39
C VAL A 50 36.19 -24.37 -23.28
N VAL A 51 35.49 -25.40 -23.77
CA VAL A 51 35.96 -26.79 -23.80
C VAL A 51 36.69 -27.08 -25.10
N ALA A 52 36.11 -26.63 -26.23
CA ALA A 52 36.68 -26.79 -27.56
C ALA A 52 36.12 -25.71 -28.49
N GLU A 53 36.93 -25.27 -29.44
CA GLU A 53 36.53 -24.33 -30.49
C GLU A 53 37.33 -24.63 -31.75
N GLY A 54 36.65 -24.63 -32.90
CA GLY A 54 37.30 -24.86 -34.17
C GLY A 54 36.32 -25.25 -35.28
N GLU A 55 36.81 -25.22 -36.51
CA GLU A 55 36.09 -25.67 -37.69
C GLU A 55 36.13 -27.19 -37.85
N GLY A 56 35.05 -27.78 -38.35
CA GLY A 56 34.96 -29.22 -38.64
C GLY A 56 34.87 -30.12 -37.40
N LEU A 57 34.75 -29.55 -36.19
CA LEU A 57 34.60 -30.33 -34.96
C LEU A 57 33.27 -31.10 -34.95
N THR A 58 33.36 -32.39 -34.63
CA THR A 58 32.22 -33.31 -34.44
C THR A 58 32.22 -33.98 -33.06
N SER A 59 33.28 -33.78 -32.29
CA SER A 59 33.43 -34.27 -30.92
C SER A 59 34.37 -33.37 -30.11
N ALA A 60 34.24 -33.43 -28.78
CA ALA A 60 35.12 -32.74 -27.84
C ALA A 60 35.30 -33.60 -26.58
N ALA A 61 36.47 -33.54 -25.96
CA ALA A 61 36.78 -34.24 -24.72
C ALA A 61 37.08 -33.23 -23.62
N ASP A 62 36.22 -33.18 -22.62
CA ASP A 62 36.34 -32.27 -21.49
C ASP A 62 37.02 -32.97 -20.31
N GLN A 63 38.18 -32.49 -19.89
CA GLN A 63 39.08 -33.17 -18.95
C GLN A 63 39.22 -32.41 -17.63
N ASN A 64 39.83 -33.06 -16.63
CA ASN A 64 40.10 -32.50 -15.30
C ASN A 64 38.83 -32.07 -14.55
N LEU A 65 37.74 -32.82 -14.75
CA LEU A 65 36.45 -32.58 -14.12
C LEU A 65 36.41 -33.15 -12.70
N LYS A 66 35.60 -32.54 -11.84
CA LYS A 66 35.34 -33.08 -10.50
C LYS A 66 34.40 -34.28 -10.62
N GLY A 67 34.71 -35.34 -9.88
CA GLY A 67 33.82 -36.49 -9.72
C GLY A 67 32.45 -36.10 -9.14
N GLU A 68 31.45 -36.91 -9.46
CA GLU A 68 30.06 -36.79 -8.99
C GLU A 68 29.43 -35.41 -9.23
N THR A 69 29.94 -34.66 -10.20
CA THR A 69 29.49 -33.30 -10.52
C THR A 69 28.84 -33.29 -11.90
N VAL A 70 27.64 -32.71 -12.00
CA VAL A 70 26.92 -32.56 -13.28
C VAL A 70 27.40 -31.31 -14.00
N TYR A 71 27.90 -31.49 -15.21
CA TYR A 71 28.33 -30.43 -16.10
C TYR A 71 27.32 -30.22 -17.22
N TYR A 72 27.11 -28.95 -17.56
CA TYR A 72 26.16 -28.51 -18.57
C TYR A 72 26.89 -27.85 -19.72
N TYR A 73 26.53 -28.24 -20.92
CA TYR A 73 27.17 -27.81 -22.15
C TYR A 73 26.16 -27.12 -23.07
N THR A 74 26.61 -26.04 -23.72
CA THR A 74 25.91 -25.42 -24.84
C THR A 74 26.90 -25.31 -26.00
N LEU A 75 26.46 -25.73 -27.18
CA LEU A 75 27.25 -25.71 -28.40
C LEU A 75 26.76 -24.53 -29.26
N PHE A 76 27.67 -23.64 -29.62
CA PHE A 76 27.41 -22.45 -30.42
C PHE A 76 28.07 -22.62 -31.80
N PRO A 77 27.30 -23.02 -32.83
CA PRO A 77 27.79 -22.97 -34.19
C PRO A 77 28.13 -21.53 -34.59
N TYR A 78 29.21 -21.34 -35.35
CA TYR A 78 29.63 -20.03 -35.83
C TYR A 78 30.14 -20.08 -37.26
N LYS A 79 30.27 -18.89 -37.86
CA LYS A 79 30.83 -18.67 -39.18
C LYS A 79 31.72 -17.43 -39.19
N GLY A 80 32.62 -17.35 -40.16
CA GLY A 80 33.47 -16.17 -40.38
C GLY A 80 34.61 -16.04 -39.38
N ASP A 81 35.49 -15.10 -39.69
CA ASP A 81 36.58 -14.63 -38.82
C ASP A 81 36.56 -13.10 -38.85
N PRO A 82 36.08 -12.39 -37.80
CA PRO A 82 35.78 -12.89 -36.46
C PRO A 82 34.51 -13.77 -36.38
N PRO A 83 34.40 -14.67 -35.39
CA PRO A 83 33.26 -15.58 -35.26
C PRO A 83 31.91 -14.90 -35.04
N GLU A 84 30.94 -15.16 -35.92
CA GLU A 84 29.53 -14.84 -35.71
C GLU A 84 28.78 -16.06 -35.18
N TYR A 85 28.46 -16.06 -33.88
CA TYR A 85 27.77 -17.17 -33.22
C TYR A 85 26.27 -17.19 -33.49
N GLN A 86 25.73 -18.39 -33.65
CA GLN A 86 24.30 -18.63 -33.67
C GLN A 86 23.85 -19.32 -32.37
N ILE A 87 22.91 -18.66 -31.69
CA ILE A 87 22.32 -19.17 -30.45
C ILE A 87 21.06 -19.99 -30.78
N ASP A 88 21.01 -21.22 -30.29
CA ASP A 88 19.85 -22.11 -30.36
C ASP A 88 19.77 -22.91 -29.05
N LEU A 89 18.65 -22.78 -28.33
CA LEU A 89 18.45 -23.40 -27.01
C LEU A 89 18.42 -24.94 -27.08
N HIS A 90 18.27 -25.53 -28.28
CA HIS A 90 18.30 -26.98 -28.46
C HIS A 90 19.71 -27.56 -28.51
N ASN A 91 20.74 -26.74 -28.69
CA ASN A 91 22.13 -27.20 -28.83
C ASN A 91 22.78 -27.41 -27.46
N ARG A 92 22.16 -28.25 -26.62
CA ARG A 92 22.52 -28.43 -25.22
C ARG A 92 22.67 -29.90 -24.86
N ALA A 93 23.61 -30.19 -23.96
CA ALA A 93 23.81 -31.51 -23.38
C ALA A 93 24.29 -31.41 -21.94
N SER A 94 24.09 -32.45 -21.15
CA SER A 94 24.56 -32.53 -19.78
C SER A 94 24.94 -33.96 -19.42
N ALA A 95 25.96 -34.10 -18.60
CA ALA A 95 26.40 -35.38 -18.07
C ALA A 95 27.09 -35.19 -16.72
N MET A 96 27.04 -36.23 -15.89
CA MET A 96 27.80 -36.26 -14.64
C MET A 96 29.19 -36.82 -14.90
N ALA A 97 30.23 -36.12 -14.44
CA ALA A 97 31.59 -36.68 -14.45
C ALA A 97 31.71 -37.73 -13.32
N THR A 98 32.29 -38.89 -13.62
CA THR A 98 32.57 -39.95 -12.63
C THR A 98 33.98 -39.77 -12.08
N ALA A 99 34.29 -40.30 -10.90
CA ALA A 99 35.67 -40.30 -10.36
C ALA A 99 36.35 -41.67 -10.55
N PRO A 100 37.68 -41.70 -10.77
CA PRO A 100 38.44 -42.94 -10.71
C PRO A 100 38.69 -43.32 -9.25
N TYR A 101 38.04 -44.39 -8.77
CA TYR A 101 38.23 -44.93 -7.41
C TYR A 101 39.31 -46.03 -7.36
N ASN A 102 40.04 -46.21 -8.46
CA ASN A 102 41.14 -47.16 -8.59
C ASN A 102 40.71 -48.61 -8.26
N MET A 103 39.48 -48.99 -8.63
CA MET A 103 39.02 -50.38 -8.45
C MET A 103 39.91 -51.38 -9.20
N VAL A 104 40.50 -50.96 -10.32
CA VAL A 104 41.51 -51.75 -11.06
C VAL A 104 42.70 -52.11 -10.18
N GLY A 105 43.25 -51.13 -9.44
CA GLY A 105 44.36 -51.36 -8.53
C GLY A 105 43.96 -52.26 -7.37
N GLN A 106 42.80 -52.01 -6.76
CA GLN A 106 42.28 -52.83 -5.66
C GLN A 106 42.08 -54.30 -6.09
N MET A 107 41.47 -54.53 -7.26
CA MET A 107 41.29 -55.87 -7.82
C MET A 107 42.63 -56.56 -8.10
N TYR A 108 43.61 -55.82 -8.63
CA TYR A 108 44.95 -56.34 -8.88
C TYR A 108 45.65 -56.73 -7.57
N ASP A 109 45.56 -55.89 -6.55
CA ASP A 109 46.20 -56.12 -5.24
C ASP A 109 45.59 -57.31 -4.48
N LEU A 110 44.32 -57.65 -4.75
CA LEU A 110 43.66 -58.85 -4.22
C LEU A 110 44.14 -60.16 -4.89
N LEU A 111 44.83 -60.09 -6.03
CA LEU A 111 45.35 -61.29 -6.70
C LEU A 111 46.62 -61.81 -6.01
N PRO A 112 46.83 -63.14 -5.95
CA PRO A 112 48.08 -63.71 -5.45
C PRO A 112 49.32 -63.18 -6.17
N ALA A 113 50.43 -63.01 -5.43
CA ALA A 113 51.69 -62.44 -5.94
C ALA A 113 52.28 -63.15 -7.18
N ILE A 114 51.90 -64.41 -7.44
CA ILE A 114 52.31 -65.11 -8.67
C ILE A 114 51.81 -64.39 -9.93
N TYR A 115 50.60 -63.82 -9.91
CA TYR A 115 50.05 -63.08 -11.05
C TYR A 115 50.75 -61.75 -11.26
N HIS A 116 51.22 -61.11 -10.19
CA HIS A 116 51.98 -59.85 -10.29
C HIS A 116 53.33 -60.06 -10.99
N ARG A 117 54.02 -61.17 -10.67
CA ARG A 117 55.33 -61.50 -11.26
C ARG A 117 55.28 -61.67 -12.78
N TYR A 118 54.16 -62.16 -13.32
CA TYR A 118 54.00 -62.44 -14.75
C TYR A 118 53.31 -61.30 -15.52
N ASP A 119 52.95 -60.20 -14.87
CA ASP A 119 52.31 -59.05 -15.52
C ASP A 119 53.34 -58.07 -16.13
N THR A 120 54.23 -58.59 -16.98
CA THR A 120 55.40 -57.85 -17.51
C THR A 120 55.25 -57.40 -18.96
N VAL A 121 54.20 -57.84 -19.66
CA VAL A 121 54.02 -57.56 -21.08
C VAL A 121 53.35 -56.21 -21.30
N LEU A 122 54.15 -55.24 -21.73
CA LEU A 122 53.70 -53.91 -22.12
C LEU A 122 52.95 -53.93 -23.48
N PRO A 123 52.16 -52.88 -23.80
CA PRO A 123 51.44 -52.82 -25.06
C PRO A 123 52.40 -52.82 -26.25
N LYS A 124 52.14 -53.68 -27.24
CA LYS A 124 52.96 -53.78 -28.46
C LYS A 124 52.63 -52.71 -29.50
N ILE A 125 51.42 -52.15 -29.43
CA ILE A 125 50.92 -51.09 -30.30
C ILE A 125 50.42 -49.99 -29.37
N ILE A 126 51.03 -48.81 -29.48
CA ILE A 126 50.58 -47.60 -28.80
C ILE A 126 49.74 -46.83 -29.82
N THR A 127 48.43 -46.69 -29.57
CA THR A 127 47.56 -45.84 -30.38
C THR A 127 47.46 -44.45 -29.75
N ASP A 128 47.19 -43.42 -30.56
CA ASP A 128 47.08 -42.03 -30.10
C ASP A 128 45.97 -41.81 -29.05
N GLY A 129 45.07 -42.78 -28.86
CA GLY A 129 44.01 -42.76 -27.84
C GLY A 129 44.35 -43.51 -26.53
N MET A 130 45.54 -44.12 -26.41
CA MET A 130 45.94 -44.81 -25.18
C MET A 130 46.38 -43.84 -24.09
N LEU A 131 45.80 -43.95 -22.89
CA LEU A 131 46.23 -43.19 -21.72
C LEU A 131 47.70 -43.48 -21.38
N GLU A 132 48.46 -42.45 -20.99
CA GLU A 132 49.88 -42.58 -20.61
C GLU A 132 50.12 -43.62 -19.51
N GLU A 133 49.21 -43.70 -18.53
CA GLU A 133 49.30 -44.69 -17.48
C GLU A 133 49.19 -46.13 -18.00
N ASP A 134 48.38 -46.37 -19.03
CA ASP A 134 48.16 -47.71 -19.58
C ASP A 134 49.32 -48.17 -20.46
N LYS A 135 50.16 -47.24 -20.95
CA LYS A 135 51.40 -47.54 -21.68
C LYS A 135 52.43 -48.25 -20.77
N GLN A 136 52.34 -48.02 -19.46
CA GLN A 136 53.26 -48.56 -18.47
C GLN A 136 52.70 -49.77 -17.68
N LYS A 137 51.41 -50.09 -17.85
CA LYS A 137 50.75 -51.22 -17.17
C LYS A 137 50.95 -52.52 -17.95
N GLY A 138 51.14 -53.64 -17.25
CA GLY A 138 51.18 -54.97 -17.85
C GLY A 138 49.83 -55.47 -18.39
N GLN A 139 49.85 -56.55 -19.17
CA GLN A 139 48.68 -57.14 -19.82
C GLN A 139 47.50 -57.48 -18.90
N LEU A 140 47.76 -57.99 -17.69
CA LEU A 140 46.75 -58.36 -16.71
C LEU A 140 46.13 -57.11 -16.09
N ARG A 141 46.94 -56.12 -15.68
CA ARG A 141 46.43 -54.86 -15.14
C ARG A 141 45.59 -54.08 -16.18
N ARG A 142 45.96 -54.13 -17.47
CA ARG A 142 45.12 -53.58 -18.55
C ARG A 142 43.82 -54.37 -18.75
N PHE A 143 43.86 -55.69 -18.63
CA PHE A 143 42.66 -56.54 -18.71
C PHE A 143 41.68 -56.24 -17.56
N LEU A 144 42.17 -56.14 -16.32
CA LEU A 144 41.36 -55.73 -15.16
C LEU A 144 40.86 -54.28 -15.27
N GLY A 145 41.52 -53.45 -16.09
CA GLY A 145 41.06 -52.13 -16.49
C GLY A 145 39.65 -52.11 -17.06
N LEU A 146 39.28 -53.12 -17.86
CA LEU A 146 37.97 -53.20 -18.53
C LEU A 146 36.79 -53.29 -17.53
N PRO A 147 36.75 -54.24 -16.57
CA PRO A 147 35.70 -54.24 -15.56
C PRO A 147 35.92 -53.18 -14.48
N GLY A 148 37.16 -52.86 -14.11
CA GLY A 148 37.44 -51.95 -13.00
C GLY A 148 37.01 -50.50 -13.28
N CYS A 149 37.18 -50.00 -14.50
CA CYS A 149 36.68 -48.67 -14.86
C CYS A 149 35.14 -48.59 -14.85
N GLN A 150 34.46 -49.68 -15.21
CA GLN A 150 32.99 -49.77 -15.12
C GLN A 150 32.52 -49.81 -13.67
N LEU A 151 33.26 -50.47 -12.77
CA LEU A 151 32.97 -50.47 -11.33
C LEU A 151 33.19 -49.07 -10.71
N ASP A 152 34.24 -48.36 -11.11
CA ASP A 152 34.47 -46.96 -10.71
C ASP A 152 33.28 -46.07 -11.13
N GLN A 153 32.79 -46.23 -12.37
CA GLN A 153 31.60 -45.53 -12.85
C GLN A 153 30.35 -45.90 -12.04
N PHE A 154 30.10 -47.19 -11.81
CA PHE A 154 28.95 -47.65 -11.02
C PHE A 154 28.98 -47.08 -9.60
N TYR A 155 30.16 -47.09 -8.97
CA TYR A 155 30.34 -46.53 -7.63
C TYR A 155 30.09 -45.02 -7.62
N SER A 156 30.58 -44.28 -8.62
CA SER A 156 30.30 -42.85 -8.78
C SER A 156 28.79 -42.56 -8.89
N PHE A 157 28.07 -43.33 -9.73
CA PHE A 157 26.61 -43.18 -9.86
C PHE A 157 25.88 -43.53 -8.55
N ALA A 158 26.28 -44.59 -7.87
CA ALA A 158 25.71 -44.97 -6.58
C ALA A 158 25.92 -43.88 -5.51
N ARG A 159 27.11 -43.25 -5.51
CA ARG A 159 27.42 -42.13 -4.61
C ARG A 159 26.58 -40.90 -4.94
N ALA A 160 26.47 -40.54 -6.22
CA ALA A 160 25.63 -39.43 -6.67
C ALA A 160 24.14 -39.62 -6.33
N MET A 161 23.65 -40.86 -6.27
CA MET A 161 22.27 -41.13 -5.85
C MET A 161 21.96 -40.70 -4.41
N LEU A 162 22.96 -40.63 -3.53
CA LEU A 162 22.79 -40.13 -2.16
C LEU A 162 22.42 -38.64 -2.14
N ASP A 163 22.81 -37.90 -3.17
CA ASP A 163 22.59 -36.46 -3.33
C ASP A 163 21.35 -36.12 -4.18
N LEU A 164 20.47 -37.07 -4.49
CA LEU A 164 19.26 -36.81 -5.28
C LEU A 164 18.31 -35.79 -4.62
N HIS A 165 18.34 -35.66 -3.30
CA HIS A 165 17.59 -34.66 -2.54
C HIS A 165 18.29 -33.30 -2.48
N ASN A 166 19.58 -33.25 -2.82
CA ASN A 166 20.36 -32.02 -2.82
C ASN A 166 20.10 -31.24 -4.10
N ARG A 167 19.23 -30.24 -3.98
CA ARG A 167 18.82 -29.36 -5.08
C ARG A 167 19.95 -28.61 -5.78
N ASP A 168 21.17 -28.54 -5.24
CA ASP A 168 22.29 -27.83 -5.88
C ASP A 168 23.15 -28.79 -6.72
N ASN A 169 23.21 -30.06 -6.32
CA ASN A 169 24.07 -31.07 -6.92
C ASN A 169 23.33 -32.03 -7.86
N VAL A 170 22.01 -32.21 -7.67
CA VAL A 170 21.20 -33.11 -8.49
C VAL A 170 21.21 -32.66 -9.95
N ASP A 171 21.13 -33.61 -10.90
CA ASP A 171 20.93 -33.28 -12.30
C ASP A 171 19.66 -32.44 -12.50
N GLY A 172 19.77 -31.39 -13.31
CA GLY A 172 18.71 -30.44 -13.63
C GLY A 172 17.47 -31.12 -14.22
N ARG A 173 17.66 -32.24 -14.93
CA ARG A 173 16.57 -33.05 -15.49
C ARG A 173 15.67 -33.67 -14.43
N LEU A 174 16.14 -33.79 -13.19
CA LEU A 174 15.40 -34.37 -12.06
C LEU A 174 14.75 -33.30 -11.17
N LEU A 175 15.02 -32.00 -11.40
CA LEU A 175 14.39 -30.92 -10.64
C LEU A 175 12.85 -30.95 -10.66
N PRO A 176 12.18 -31.27 -11.79
CA PRO A 176 10.73 -31.37 -11.80
C PRO A 176 10.17 -32.43 -10.84
N LEU A 177 10.92 -33.52 -10.60
CA LEU A 177 10.53 -34.55 -9.65
C LEU A 177 10.62 -34.05 -8.20
N LEU A 178 11.66 -33.27 -7.89
CA LEU A 178 11.81 -32.62 -6.58
C LEU A 178 10.75 -31.55 -6.35
N ALA A 179 10.43 -30.77 -7.37
CA ALA A 179 9.34 -29.80 -7.31
C ALA A 179 8.00 -30.50 -7.05
N GLN A 180 7.73 -31.63 -7.71
CA GLN A 180 6.52 -32.41 -7.52
C GLN A 180 6.35 -32.93 -6.09
N TRP A 181 7.46 -33.29 -5.40
CA TRP A 181 7.40 -33.75 -4.01
C TRP A 181 6.82 -32.71 -3.04
N ILE A 182 7.00 -31.42 -3.34
CA ILE A 182 6.44 -30.32 -2.55
C ILE A 182 5.19 -29.69 -3.20
N GLY A 183 4.64 -30.33 -4.25
CA GLY A 183 3.50 -29.81 -5.00
C GLY A 183 3.80 -28.56 -5.83
N TRP A 184 5.07 -28.24 -6.08
CA TRP A 184 5.48 -27.06 -6.84
C TRP A 184 5.42 -27.31 -8.35
N LYS A 185 4.74 -26.42 -9.09
CA LYS A 185 4.71 -26.45 -10.55
C LYS A 185 5.96 -25.78 -11.12
N THR A 186 6.80 -26.57 -11.78
CA THR A 186 8.05 -26.08 -12.41
C THR A 186 7.75 -25.26 -13.67
N ASP A 187 8.34 -24.07 -13.79
CA ASP A 187 8.36 -23.34 -15.06
C ASP A 187 9.51 -23.82 -15.94
N TYR A 188 9.18 -24.52 -17.02
CA TYR A 188 10.15 -25.06 -17.97
C TYR A 188 10.78 -24.00 -18.89
N ASN A 189 10.29 -22.76 -18.88
CA ASN A 189 10.91 -21.66 -19.63
C ASN A 189 12.13 -21.09 -18.93
N LEU A 190 12.30 -21.35 -17.64
CA LEU A 190 13.43 -20.88 -16.85
C LEU A 190 14.66 -21.76 -17.06
N GLU A 191 15.85 -21.16 -17.01
CA GLU A 191 17.10 -21.91 -16.92
C GLU A 191 17.19 -22.72 -15.62
N ILE A 192 18.04 -23.74 -15.61
CA ILE A 192 18.09 -24.74 -14.54
C ILE A 192 18.43 -24.11 -13.18
N ASP A 193 19.32 -23.12 -13.14
CA ASP A 193 19.66 -22.39 -11.92
C ASP A 193 18.47 -21.59 -11.36
N ALA A 194 17.69 -20.94 -12.24
CA ALA A 194 16.46 -20.26 -11.85
C ALA A 194 15.43 -21.25 -11.30
N GLN A 195 15.25 -22.42 -11.93
CA GLN A 195 14.37 -23.48 -11.40
C GLN A 195 14.82 -23.97 -10.02
N ARG A 196 16.12 -24.15 -9.77
CA ARG A 196 16.65 -24.51 -8.43
C ARG A 196 16.30 -23.45 -7.40
N ASN A 197 16.43 -22.17 -7.76
CA ASN A 197 16.09 -21.06 -6.90
C ASN A 197 14.58 -21.00 -6.61
N GLU A 198 13.71 -21.31 -7.59
CA GLU A 198 12.27 -21.41 -7.34
C GLU A 198 11.95 -22.50 -6.32
N ILE A 199 12.47 -23.72 -6.52
CA ILE A 199 12.23 -24.84 -5.60
C ILE A 199 12.77 -24.53 -4.20
N ARG A 200 13.91 -23.85 -4.12
CA ARG A 200 14.49 -23.38 -2.84
C ARG A 200 13.55 -22.42 -2.10
N ASN A 201 12.90 -21.51 -2.82
CA ASN A 201 12.08 -20.44 -2.25
C ASN A 201 10.60 -20.85 -2.08
N ALA A 202 10.14 -21.92 -2.73
CA ALA A 202 8.77 -22.41 -2.68
C ALA A 202 8.18 -22.55 -1.25
N PRO A 203 8.90 -23.11 -0.25
CA PRO A 203 8.36 -23.22 1.11
C PRO A 203 8.08 -21.87 1.78
N ALA A 204 8.84 -20.82 1.43
CA ALA A 204 8.59 -19.47 1.96
C ALA A 204 7.32 -18.88 1.35
N VAL A 205 7.08 -19.11 0.05
CA VAL A 205 5.87 -18.67 -0.66
C VAL A 205 4.63 -19.37 -0.10
N TYR A 206 4.69 -20.67 0.16
CA TYR A 206 3.54 -21.40 0.73
C TYR A 206 3.11 -20.89 2.11
N LYS A 207 4.03 -20.35 2.92
CA LYS A 207 3.70 -19.76 4.23
C LYS A 207 2.91 -18.46 4.12
N THR A 208 2.91 -17.83 2.95
CA THR A 208 2.27 -16.54 2.71
C THR A 208 1.12 -16.64 1.71
N VAL A 209 0.63 -17.84 1.41
CA VAL A 209 -0.57 -18.05 0.58
C VAL A 209 -1.76 -17.30 1.17
N GLY A 210 -2.55 -16.66 0.32
CA GLY A 210 -3.76 -15.93 0.71
C GLY A 210 -3.57 -14.45 1.06
N ILE A 211 -2.34 -13.92 1.03
CA ILE A 211 -2.13 -12.47 1.12
C ILE A 211 -1.96 -11.86 -0.27
N ILE A 212 -2.47 -10.64 -0.47
CA ILE A 212 -2.37 -9.88 -1.73
C ILE A 212 -0.94 -9.86 -2.30
N PRO A 213 0.10 -9.55 -1.50
CA PRO A 213 1.47 -9.55 -2.02
C PRO A 213 1.94 -10.88 -2.64
N THR A 214 1.49 -12.01 -2.11
CA THR A 214 1.85 -13.34 -2.66
C THR A 214 1.12 -13.59 -3.98
N VAL A 215 -0.12 -13.13 -4.11
CA VAL A 215 -0.90 -13.22 -5.35
C VAL A 215 -0.18 -12.45 -6.46
N GLU A 216 0.25 -11.23 -6.21
CA GLU A 216 0.99 -10.41 -7.19
C GLU A 216 2.37 -10.99 -7.50
N ALA A 217 3.11 -11.46 -6.49
CA ALA A 217 4.38 -12.14 -6.71
C ALA A 217 4.21 -13.41 -7.56
N ALA A 218 3.12 -14.16 -7.37
CA ALA A 218 2.80 -15.32 -8.20
C ALA A 218 2.51 -14.93 -9.65
N VAL A 219 1.75 -13.86 -9.89
CA VAL A 219 1.52 -13.33 -11.24
C VAL A 219 2.84 -12.98 -11.91
N LYS A 220 3.68 -12.18 -11.24
CA LYS A 220 5.00 -11.79 -11.75
C LYS A 220 5.90 -12.99 -12.04
N ARG A 221 5.85 -14.03 -11.21
CA ARG A 221 6.59 -15.29 -11.44
C ARG A 221 6.10 -16.00 -12.71
N ILE A 222 4.79 -16.10 -12.90
CA ILE A 222 4.18 -16.91 -13.97
C ILE A 222 4.28 -16.23 -15.35
N SER A 223 4.11 -14.91 -15.40
CA SER A 223 4.03 -14.17 -16.66
C SER A 223 5.11 -13.12 -16.85
N GLY A 224 5.88 -12.75 -15.82
CA GLY A 224 6.79 -11.60 -15.85
C GLY A 224 6.08 -10.25 -15.77
N TRP A 225 4.75 -10.21 -15.66
CA TRP A 225 3.97 -8.97 -15.67
C TRP A 225 3.83 -8.38 -14.28
N GLU A 226 3.83 -7.06 -14.21
CA GLU A 226 3.39 -6.36 -13.01
C GLU A 226 1.86 -6.45 -12.88
N SER A 227 1.37 -6.44 -11.64
CA SER A 227 -0.06 -6.51 -11.37
C SER A 227 -0.44 -5.72 -10.13
N GLN A 228 -1.66 -5.19 -10.10
CA GLN A 228 -2.27 -4.58 -8.92
C GLN A 228 -3.54 -5.32 -8.54
N THR A 229 -3.66 -5.69 -7.26
CA THR A 229 -4.81 -6.42 -6.73
C THR A 229 -5.80 -5.47 -6.06
N LYS A 230 -7.09 -5.71 -6.31
CA LYS A 230 -8.21 -4.97 -5.72
C LYS A 230 -9.22 -5.92 -5.10
N GLU A 231 -9.66 -5.61 -3.89
CA GLU A 231 -10.74 -6.36 -3.22
C GLU A 231 -12.10 -5.70 -3.51
N PHE A 232 -12.96 -6.35 -4.30
CA PHE A 232 -14.27 -5.77 -4.68
C PHE A 232 -15.31 -5.79 -3.56
N VAL A 233 -15.00 -6.42 -2.42
CA VAL A 233 -15.84 -6.36 -1.21
C VAL A 233 -16.09 -4.92 -0.74
N HIS A 234 -15.21 -3.97 -1.07
CA HIS A 234 -15.38 -2.54 -0.76
C HIS A 234 -16.20 -1.77 -1.81
N ASN A 235 -16.41 -2.35 -2.99
CA ASN A 235 -17.28 -1.84 -4.04
C ASN A 235 -18.71 -2.39 -3.95
N VAL A 236 -19.03 -3.23 -2.96
CA VAL A 236 -20.40 -3.73 -2.75
C VAL A 236 -21.18 -2.75 -1.89
N PHE A 237 -22.34 -2.30 -2.38
CA PHE A 237 -23.25 -1.45 -1.65
C PHE A 237 -23.80 -2.14 -0.39
N LEU A 238 -23.71 -1.45 0.74
CA LEU A 238 -24.23 -1.87 2.03
C LEU A 238 -24.98 -0.70 2.65
N SER A 239 -26.24 -0.94 3.04
CA SER A 239 -27.01 0.07 3.77
C SER A 239 -26.33 0.40 5.09
N ASN A 240 -26.46 1.66 5.52
CA ASN A 240 -25.92 2.18 6.78
C ASN A 240 -24.38 2.03 6.93
N ARG A 241 -23.64 2.09 5.81
CA ARG A 241 -22.18 2.14 5.80
C ARG A 241 -21.70 3.53 5.34
N PRO A 242 -21.70 4.56 6.21
CA PRO A 242 -21.18 5.88 5.84
C PRO A 242 -19.67 5.85 5.54
N GLU A 243 -19.20 6.89 4.87
CA GLU A 243 -17.77 7.12 4.59
C GLU A 243 -17.00 7.25 5.89
N ARG A 244 -15.82 6.62 5.99
CA ARG A 244 -14.94 6.76 7.16
C ARG A 244 -13.92 7.84 6.85
N LEU A 245 -13.99 8.94 7.58
CA LEU A 245 -13.17 10.12 7.34
C LEU A 245 -11.98 10.14 8.30
N ASN A 246 -10.83 9.66 7.81
CA ASN A 246 -9.52 9.71 8.49
C ASN A 246 -9.02 11.15 8.57
N ILE A 247 -8.00 11.44 9.38
CA ILE A 247 -7.46 12.80 9.50
C ILE A 247 -6.25 12.95 8.56
N TRP A 248 -6.33 13.93 7.69
CA TRP A 248 -5.32 14.30 6.71
C TRP A 248 -4.86 15.73 6.94
N ALA A 249 -3.70 16.06 6.41
CA ALA A 249 -3.15 17.40 6.47
C ALA A 249 -2.50 17.78 5.15
N ARG A 250 -2.57 19.07 4.82
CA ARG A 250 -1.89 19.66 3.67
C ARG A 250 -1.21 20.95 4.09
N GLN A 251 0.07 21.10 3.78
CA GLN A 251 0.83 22.28 4.14
C GLN A 251 0.70 23.34 3.05
N ARG A 252 0.47 24.59 3.44
CA ARG A 252 0.62 25.78 2.59
C ARG A 252 1.87 26.52 3.04
N SER A 253 2.83 26.67 2.13
CA SER A 253 4.03 27.46 2.38
C SER A 253 3.69 28.96 2.52
N ASN A 254 4.64 29.74 3.05
CA ASN A 254 4.50 31.20 3.15
C ASN A 254 4.37 31.91 1.79
N THR A 255 4.78 31.26 0.69
CA THR A 255 4.59 31.76 -0.69
C THR A 255 3.22 31.41 -1.26
N GLY A 256 2.39 30.66 -0.52
CA GLY A 256 1.03 30.29 -0.90
C GLY A 256 0.90 28.94 -1.62
N GLU A 257 2.01 28.25 -1.87
CA GLU A 257 2.01 26.93 -2.53
C GLU A 257 1.58 25.82 -1.58
N TRP A 258 0.70 24.95 -2.05
CA TRP A 258 0.22 23.78 -1.30
C TRP A 258 1.07 22.54 -1.57
N SER A 259 1.36 21.76 -0.52
CA SER A 259 2.10 20.50 -0.61
C SER A 259 1.31 19.45 -1.41
N GLU A 260 2.02 18.62 -2.17
CA GLU A 260 1.47 17.45 -2.86
C GLU A 260 2.45 16.27 -2.75
N PRO A 261 1.96 15.03 -2.48
CA PRO A 261 0.58 14.67 -2.12
C PRO A 261 0.19 15.14 -0.70
N PRO A 262 -1.09 15.08 -0.30
CA PRO A 262 -1.49 15.29 1.09
C PRO A 262 -0.89 14.23 2.04
N GLU A 263 -0.76 14.58 3.32
CA GLU A 263 -0.18 13.70 4.33
C GLU A 263 -1.27 13.09 5.23
N LEU A 264 -1.22 11.77 5.43
CA LEU A 264 -2.07 11.11 6.42
C LEU A 264 -1.60 11.45 7.83
N LEU A 265 -2.39 12.25 8.55
CA LEU A 265 -2.09 12.61 9.94
C LEU A 265 -2.51 11.50 10.91
N SER A 266 -3.65 10.84 10.71
CA SER A 266 -4.09 9.74 11.58
C SER A 266 -5.09 8.80 10.90
N LEU A 267 -4.99 7.50 11.21
CA LEU A 267 -5.98 6.47 10.89
C LEU A 267 -7.26 6.56 11.76
N ASP A 268 -7.30 7.53 12.68
CA ASP A 268 -8.47 7.81 13.50
C ASP A 268 -9.60 8.39 12.68
N PHE A 269 -10.57 7.55 12.34
CA PHE A 269 -11.73 7.96 11.56
C PHE A 269 -12.90 8.42 12.42
N ALA A 270 -13.73 9.26 11.82
CA ALA A 270 -15.09 9.57 12.26
C ALA A 270 -16.02 9.62 11.03
N TYR A 271 -17.31 9.85 11.26
CA TYR A 271 -18.29 10.09 10.19
C TYR A 271 -18.59 11.57 10.00
N GLU A 272 -18.13 12.41 10.93
CA GLU A 272 -18.42 13.84 11.02
C GLU A 272 -17.49 14.51 12.04
N GLY A 273 -17.52 15.84 12.04
CA GLY A 273 -17.20 16.71 13.16
C GLY A 273 -15.72 17.01 13.32
N ARG A 274 -15.49 18.26 13.74
CA ARG A 274 -14.19 18.89 13.59
C ARG A 274 -13.19 18.54 14.68
N PRO A 275 -11.90 18.45 14.34
CA PRO A 275 -10.84 18.61 15.32
C PRO A 275 -10.82 20.02 15.93
N SER A 276 -10.19 20.17 17.08
CA SER A 276 -9.91 21.46 17.71
C SER A 276 -8.44 21.52 18.10
N VAL A 277 -7.81 22.68 17.94
CA VAL A 277 -6.39 22.85 18.16
C VAL A 277 -6.10 24.04 19.05
N VAL A 278 -5.06 23.91 19.87
CA VAL A 278 -4.60 24.95 20.79
C VAL A 278 -3.10 24.83 21.02
N SER A 279 -2.40 25.96 21.15
CA SER A 279 -0.98 26.02 21.50
C SER A 279 -0.82 26.23 22.98
N ASP A 280 -0.16 25.31 23.69
CA ASP A 280 0.18 25.55 25.09
C ASP A 280 1.29 26.61 25.23
N GLY A 281 1.50 27.07 26.47
CA GLY A 281 2.48 28.11 26.79
C GLY A 281 3.94 27.70 26.53
N ASP A 282 4.20 26.40 26.33
CA ASP A 282 5.52 25.83 26.03
C ASP A 282 5.73 25.67 24.51
N GLY A 283 4.77 26.09 23.68
CA GLY A 283 4.83 25.98 22.22
C GLY A 283 4.44 24.61 21.66
N THR A 284 3.93 23.69 22.51
CA THR A 284 3.38 22.42 22.06
C THR A 284 1.94 22.62 21.59
N LEU A 285 1.63 22.21 20.36
CA LEU A 285 0.27 22.24 19.85
C LEU A 285 -0.46 20.95 20.25
N TRP A 286 -1.70 21.08 20.68
CA TRP A 286 -2.57 19.98 21.03
C TRP A 286 -3.74 19.94 20.06
N LEU A 287 -3.87 18.82 19.33
CA LEU A 287 -4.97 18.56 18.43
C LEU A 287 -5.91 17.55 19.09
N PHE A 288 -7.10 17.99 19.46
CA PHE A 288 -8.18 17.15 19.99
C PHE A 288 -9.19 16.81 18.91
N TYR A 289 -9.68 15.59 18.89
CA TYR A 289 -10.69 15.14 17.95
C TYR A 289 -11.44 13.96 18.54
N HIS A 290 -12.62 13.66 18.03
CA HIS A 290 -13.31 12.42 18.38
C HIS A 290 -13.06 11.36 17.29
N THR A 291 -13.08 10.09 17.68
CA THR A 291 -12.92 8.96 16.75
C THR A 291 -13.69 7.74 17.24
N LEU A 292 -14.09 6.88 16.30
CA LEU A 292 -14.73 5.61 16.59
C LEU A 292 -13.66 4.52 16.73
N ARG A 293 -13.44 4.03 17.96
CA ARG A 293 -12.57 2.89 18.23
C ARG A 293 -13.31 1.85 19.06
N ASN A 294 -13.20 0.57 18.70
CA ASN A 294 -13.83 -0.55 19.41
C ASN A 294 -15.34 -0.34 19.67
N GLY A 295 -16.04 0.29 18.72
CA GLY A 295 -17.48 0.58 18.83
C GLY A 295 -17.86 1.74 19.75
N ARG A 296 -16.89 2.54 20.22
CA ARG A 296 -17.14 3.69 21.11
C ARG A 296 -16.60 4.99 20.52
N TRP A 297 -17.34 6.07 20.76
CA TRP A 297 -16.95 7.43 20.42
C TRP A 297 -16.29 8.09 21.62
N ASN A 298 -15.00 8.37 21.52
CA ASN A 298 -14.25 9.05 22.57
C ASN A 298 -13.41 10.18 21.99
N ILE A 299 -13.01 11.10 22.87
CA ILE A 299 -12.05 12.15 22.52
C ILE A 299 -10.64 11.56 22.60
N TRP A 300 -9.86 11.84 21.58
CA TRP A 300 -8.45 11.52 21.44
C TRP A 300 -7.68 12.80 21.15
N TYR A 301 -6.37 12.75 21.35
CA TYR A 301 -5.52 13.87 21.03
C TYR A 301 -4.16 13.43 20.47
N LYS A 302 -3.54 14.33 19.72
CA LYS A 302 -2.13 14.28 19.32
C LYS A 302 -1.46 15.58 19.73
N THR A 303 -0.16 15.51 20.02
CA THR A 303 0.66 16.70 20.27
C THR A 303 1.67 16.91 19.16
N TYR A 304 1.92 18.16 18.79
CA TYR A 304 2.95 18.57 17.84
C TYR A 304 4.00 19.44 18.54
N SER A 305 5.26 19.16 18.25
CA SER A 305 6.40 19.96 18.70
C SER A 305 7.46 19.97 17.59
N GLU A 306 8.01 21.14 17.28
CA GLU A 306 9.08 21.32 16.29
C GLU A 306 10.38 20.61 16.71
N ASP A 307 10.59 20.41 18.02
CA ASP A 307 11.83 19.88 18.58
C ASP A 307 11.87 18.35 18.65
N ARG A 308 10.83 17.66 18.15
CA ARG A 308 10.70 16.19 18.19
C ARG A 308 10.66 15.58 16.79
N GLU A 309 11.23 14.38 16.65
CA GLU A 309 11.04 13.51 15.49
C GLU A 309 10.40 12.15 15.89
N PRO A 310 9.24 11.76 15.32
CA PRO A 310 8.38 12.56 14.44
C PRO A 310 7.73 13.74 15.17
N ARG A 311 7.48 14.84 14.43
CA ARG A 311 6.91 16.08 14.99
C ARG A 311 5.55 15.87 15.65
N TRP A 312 4.70 15.00 15.10
CA TRP A 312 3.44 14.58 15.71
C TRP A 312 3.59 13.33 16.58
N ALA A 313 2.98 13.36 17.77
CA ALA A 313 2.97 12.23 18.69
C ALA A 313 1.96 11.18 18.21
N PRO A 314 2.13 9.90 18.59
CA PRO A 314 1.05 8.92 18.46
C PRO A 314 -0.23 9.37 19.18
N SER A 315 -1.40 9.01 18.63
CA SER A 315 -2.70 9.34 19.23
C SER A 315 -2.83 8.79 20.65
N GLN A 316 -3.35 9.60 21.57
CA GLN A 316 -3.63 9.21 22.95
C GLN A 316 -5.10 9.44 23.29
N SER A 317 -5.65 8.56 24.13
CA SER A 317 -7.02 8.69 24.61
C SER A 317 -7.12 9.85 25.60
N PHE A 318 -8.07 10.75 25.36
CA PHE A 318 -8.41 11.82 26.30
C PHE A 318 -9.55 11.41 27.22
N THR A 319 -10.61 10.84 26.63
CA THR A 319 -11.69 10.19 27.38
C THR A 319 -11.63 8.68 27.16
N ASN A 320 -11.84 7.92 28.24
CA ASN A 320 -11.89 6.46 28.21
C ASN A 320 -12.98 5.97 29.16
N ARG A 321 -14.24 6.13 28.74
CA ARG A 321 -15.42 5.81 29.54
C ARG A 321 -16.54 5.22 28.69
N ALA A 322 -17.60 4.76 29.36
CA ALA A 322 -18.88 4.46 28.71
C ALA A 322 -19.60 5.77 28.35
N GLY A 323 -20.26 5.83 27.20
CA GLY A 323 -20.90 7.03 26.64
C GLY A 323 -20.34 7.42 25.27
N ILE A 324 -20.96 8.44 24.65
CA ILE A 324 -20.55 9.00 23.36
C ILE A 324 -19.98 10.39 23.63
N ASP A 325 -18.66 10.55 23.50
CA ASP A 325 -18.00 11.86 23.56
C ASP A 325 -17.67 12.35 22.14
N LYS A 326 -18.15 13.54 21.77
CA LYS A 326 -17.98 14.15 20.43
C LYS A 326 -17.76 15.66 20.50
N TYR A 327 -17.29 16.23 19.39
CA TYR A 327 -17.18 17.68 19.18
C TYR A 327 -16.34 18.39 20.26
N PRO A 328 -15.04 18.03 20.40
CA PRO A 328 -14.18 18.72 21.34
C PRO A 328 -13.90 20.15 20.87
N THR A 329 -13.83 21.08 21.81
CA THR A 329 -13.38 22.46 21.60
C THR A 329 -12.37 22.84 22.69
N THR A 330 -11.41 23.69 22.35
CA THR A 330 -10.26 23.98 23.20
C THR A 330 -9.97 25.47 23.23
N ALA A 331 -9.49 25.96 24.38
CA ALA A 331 -9.15 27.36 24.59
C ALA A 331 -8.16 27.50 25.75
N ILE A 332 -7.26 28.49 25.71
CA ILE A 332 -6.35 28.80 26.82
C ILE A 332 -6.68 30.14 27.45
N GLN A 333 -6.97 30.11 28.75
CA GLN A 333 -7.25 31.29 29.57
C GLN A 333 -6.22 31.38 30.69
N GLY A 334 -5.38 32.42 30.70
CA GLY A 334 -4.44 32.68 31.80
C GLY A 334 -3.49 31.52 32.14
N GLY A 335 -3.11 30.70 31.14
CA GLY A 335 -2.28 29.50 31.32
C GLY A 335 -3.05 28.22 31.65
N THR A 336 -4.37 28.29 31.83
CA THR A 336 -5.25 27.12 31.96
C THR A 336 -5.76 26.72 30.59
N LEU A 337 -5.45 25.50 30.16
CA LEU A 337 -6.06 24.89 28.98
C LEU A 337 -7.41 24.31 29.34
N TRP A 338 -8.47 24.77 28.68
CA TRP A 338 -9.82 24.24 28.78
C TRP A 338 -10.11 23.33 27.59
N VAL A 339 -10.74 22.19 27.86
CA VAL A 339 -11.28 21.29 26.83
C VAL A 339 -12.73 21.01 27.19
N PHE A 340 -13.66 21.36 26.28
CA PHE A 340 -15.09 21.07 26.39
C PHE A 340 -15.49 20.08 25.30
N TRP A 341 -16.50 19.24 25.54
CA TRP A 341 -17.02 18.33 24.53
C TRP A 341 -18.48 17.95 24.81
N SER A 342 -19.19 17.49 23.78
CA SER A 342 -20.54 16.95 23.92
C SER A 342 -20.46 15.51 24.43
N THR A 343 -21.27 15.20 25.44
CA THR A 343 -21.42 13.86 26.00
C THR A 343 -22.87 13.44 25.84
N TYR A 344 -23.12 12.28 25.22
CA TYR A 344 -24.43 11.65 25.30
C TYR A 344 -24.48 10.69 26.49
N ASP A 345 -25.35 10.98 27.45
CA ASP A 345 -25.68 10.06 28.52
C ASP A 345 -26.71 9.04 28.00
N GLU A 346 -26.29 7.80 27.80
CA GLU A 346 -27.17 6.73 27.31
C GLU A 346 -28.27 6.34 28.31
N THR A 347 -28.06 6.58 29.60
CA THR A 347 -29.03 6.26 30.66
C THR A 347 -30.16 7.27 30.68
N GLN A 348 -29.80 8.55 30.61
CA GLN A 348 -30.76 9.65 30.62
C GLN A 348 -31.28 10.00 29.21
N GLN A 349 -30.62 9.50 28.17
CA GLN A 349 -30.88 9.77 26.75
C GLN A 349 -30.80 11.25 26.37
N ILE A 350 -29.97 12.01 27.08
CA ILE A 350 -29.79 13.45 26.87
C ILE A 350 -28.33 13.80 26.61
N TRP A 351 -28.14 14.93 25.94
CA TRP A 351 -26.82 15.51 25.70
C TRP A 351 -26.44 16.48 26.82
N HIS A 352 -25.17 16.43 27.23
CA HIS A 352 -24.52 17.34 28.18
C HIS A 352 -23.21 17.86 27.61
N VAL A 353 -22.70 18.97 28.14
CA VAL A 353 -21.35 19.46 27.85
C VAL A 353 -20.46 19.22 29.05
N ASN A 354 -19.49 18.32 28.89
CA ASN A 354 -18.48 18.06 29.91
C ASN A 354 -17.23 18.89 29.62
N HIS A 355 -16.44 19.10 30.67
CA HIS A 355 -15.15 19.78 30.51
C HIS A 355 -14.05 19.21 31.40
N ARG A 356 -12.82 19.57 31.05
CA ARG A 356 -11.61 19.26 31.80
C ARG A 356 -10.62 20.39 31.60
N THR A 357 -9.84 20.69 32.62
CA THR A 357 -8.81 21.72 32.55
C THR A 357 -7.42 21.14 32.75
N ARG A 358 -6.40 21.79 32.19
CA ARG A 358 -4.99 21.51 32.44
C ARG A 358 -4.31 22.77 32.94
N THR A 359 -3.73 22.69 34.13
CA THR A 359 -3.00 23.81 34.77
C THR A 359 -1.70 23.28 35.36
N GLY A 360 -0.58 23.97 35.13
CA GLY A 360 0.73 23.52 35.62
C GLY A 360 1.12 22.12 35.13
N GLY A 361 0.68 21.75 33.92
CA GLY A 361 0.94 20.45 33.32
C GLY A 361 0.00 19.31 33.73
N VAL A 362 -0.85 19.52 34.75
CA VAL A 362 -1.73 18.50 35.34
C VAL A 362 -3.16 18.68 34.88
N TRP A 363 -3.81 17.57 34.49
CA TRP A 363 -5.21 17.56 34.12
C TRP A 363 -6.13 17.38 35.35
N SER A 364 -7.25 18.11 35.40
CA SER A 364 -8.31 17.96 36.41
C SER A 364 -9.05 16.61 36.29
N ALA A 365 -10.04 16.33 37.12
CA ALA A 365 -11.03 15.29 36.81
C ALA A 365 -11.95 15.75 35.66
N ILE A 366 -12.69 14.82 35.05
CA ILE A 366 -13.77 15.20 34.12
C ILE A 366 -14.89 15.81 34.95
N GLU A 367 -15.20 17.07 34.68
CA GLU A 367 -16.30 17.79 35.31
C GLU A 367 -17.59 17.56 34.50
N THR A 368 -18.62 17.10 35.20
CA THR A 368 -19.96 16.83 34.65
C THR A 368 -20.96 17.94 34.97
N GLU A 369 -20.60 18.85 35.87
CA GLU A 369 -21.38 20.04 36.16
C GLU A 369 -21.20 21.07 35.04
N GLU A 370 -22.27 21.82 34.76
CA GLU A 370 -22.32 22.82 33.69
C GLU A 370 -22.44 24.24 34.28
N PRO A 371 -21.41 24.74 35.01
CA PRO A 371 -21.48 26.02 35.73
C PRO A 371 -21.64 27.24 34.83
N PHE A 372 -21.53 27.05 33.51
CA PHE A 372 -21.74 28.07 32.48
C PHE A 372 -23.21 28.19 32.05
N ALA A 373 -24.11 27.32 32.51
CA ALA A 373 -25.50 27.27 32.07
C ALA A 373 -26.49 26.98 33.21
N ASP A 374 -27.80 27.13 32.93
CA ASP A 374 -28.87 26.79 33.88
C ASP A 374 -29.02 25.27 34.04
N THR A 375 -29.57 24.78 35.16
CA THR A 375 -29.74 23.32 35.33
C THR A 375 -30.92 22.76 34.53
N GLY A 376 -30.74 21.58 33.91
CA GLY A 376 -31.86 20.75 33.43
C GLY A 376 -32.19 20.74 31.93
N ASN A 377 -31.45 21.48 31.09
CA ASN A 377 -31.64 21.47 29.63
C ASN A 377 -30.58 20.60 28.94
N GLU A 378 -30.93 20.00 27.79
CA GLU A 378 -29.96 19.26 26.97
C GLU A 378 -29.03 20.22 26.23
N ARG A 379 -27.73 19.88 26.14
CA ARG A 379 -26.69 20.73 25.57
C ARG A 379 -25.70 19.97 24.72
N LYS A 380 -25.27 20.56 23.59
CA LYS A 380 -24.26 19.96 22.70
C LYS A 380 -23.52 21.01 21.88
N ASN A 381 -22.53 20.53 21.12
CA ASN A 381 -21.71 21.29 20.18
C ASN A 381 -21.08 22.53 20.83
N PRO A 382 -20.27 22.35 21.90
CA PRO A 382 -19.61 23.47 22.54
C PRO A 382 -18.57 24.09 21.61
N TRP A 383 -18.41 25.41 21.68
CA TRP A 383 -17.33 26.13 21.01
C TRP A 383 -16.71 27.18 21.93
N ALA A 384 -15.40 27.10 22.14
CA ALA A 384 -14.67 27.96 23.05
C ALA A 384 -13.69 28.87 22.30
N VAL A 385 -13.56 30.12 22.75
CA VAL A 385 -12.55 31.07 22.27
C VAL A 385 -12.18 32.03 23.40
N VAL A 386 -10.95 32.56 23.40
CA VAL A 386 -10.51 33.55 24.39
C VAL A 386 -10.36 34.92 23.75
N ASP A 387 -10.86 35.95 24.43
CA ASP A 387 -10.67 37.34 24.03
C ASP A 387 -9.36 37.94 24.55
N ASN A 388 -9.00 39.13 24.06
CA ASN A 388 -7.76 39.82 24.44
C ASN A 388 -7.70 40.27 25.91
N THR A 389 -8.80 40.22 26.65
CA THR A 389 -8.84 40.51 28.10
C THR A 389 -8.75 39.24 28.94
N SER A 390 -8.37 38.10 28.32
CA SER A 390 -8.37 36.78 28.94
C SER A 390 -9.76 36.31 29.38
N GLY A 391 -10.84 36.76 28.73
CA GLY A 391 -12.18 36.22 28.91
C GLY A 391 -12.39 34.99 28.04
N LEU A 392 -12.75 33.87 28.66
CA LEU A 392 -13.12 32.64 27.95
C LEU A 392 -14.60 32.69 27.59
N TRP A 393 -14.89 32.72 26.29
CA TRP A 393 -16.24 32.60 25.76
C TRP A 393 -16.54 31.13 25.47
N LEU A 394 -17.72 30.69 25.87
CA LEU A 394 -18.25 29.38 25.54
C LEU A 394 -19.63 29.55 24.90
N PHE A 395 -19.77 28.99 23.70
CA PHE A 395 -21.02 28.89 22.96
C PHE A 395 -21.48 27.43 22.97
N TRP A 396 -22.78 27.18 23.01
CA TRP A 396 -23.35 25.83 22.92
C TRP A 396 -24.75 25.86 22.32
N LEU A 397 -25.19 24.73 21.76
CA LEU A 397 -26.59 24.53 21.42
C LEU A 397 -27.32 24.00 22.64
N GLU A 398 -28.34 24.71 23.08
CA GLU A 398 -29.25 24.30 24.15
C GLU A 398 -30.61 23.93 23.58
N ARG A 399 -31.19 22.84 24.07
CA ARG A 399 -32.53 22.43 23.68
C ARG A 399 -33.56 23.22 24.47
N VAL A 400 -34.29 24.08 23.76
CA VAL A 400 -35.43 24.84 24.28
C VAL A 400 -36.68 24.36 23.55
N ASP A 401 -37.60 23.74 24.29
CA ASP A 401 -38.73 22.98 23.76
C ASP A 401 -38.27 21.90 22.75
N SER A 402 -38.69 22.03 21.48
CA SER A 402 -38.34 21.13 20.38
C SER A 402 -37.21 21.64 19.49
N ARG A 403 -36.57 22.78 19.84
CA ARG A 403 -35.56 23.43 19.00
C ARG A 403 -34.21 23.54 19.70
N TRP A 404 -33.15 23.53 18.90
CA TRP A 404 -31.79 23.85 19.35
C TRP A 404 -31.53 25.33 19.15
N GLN A 405 -31.15 26.03 20.20
CA GLN A 405 -30.85 27.46 20.17
C GLN A 405 -29.41 27.68 20.62
N LEU A 406 -28.68 28.52 19.90
CA LEU A 406 -27.33 28.90 20.30
C LEU A 406 -27.41 29.82 21.52
N LYS A 407 -26.65 29.50 22.55
CA LYS A 407 -26.45 30.32 23.74
C LYS A 407 -24.97 30.52 24.00
N TYR A 408 -24.64 31.50 24.83
CA TYR A 408 -23.27 31.74 25.22
C TYR A 408 -23.14 32.31 26.61
N ASN A 409 -21.96 32.14 27.19
CA ASN A 409 -21.55 32.71 28.46
C ASN A 409 -20.05 33.03 28.40
N ARG A 410 -19.59 33.89 29.32
CA ARG A 410 -18.21 34.34 29.41
C ARG A 410 -17.68 34.10 30.81
N HIS A 411 -16.57 33.38 30.92
CA HIS A 411 -15.81 33.22 32.16
C HIS A 411 -14.78 34.34 32.29
N ASN A 412 -14.84 35.11 33.37
CA ASN A 412 -13.98 36.28 33.60
C ASN A 412 -12.59 35.93 34.17
N GLY A 413 -12.27 34.65 34.30
CA GLY A 413 -11.05 34.14 34.92
C GLY A 413 -11.25 33.62 36.34
N THR A 414 -12.38 33.94 36.98
CA THR A 414 -12.76 33.42 38.31
C THR A 414 -14.13 32.75 38.31
N THR A 415 -15.12 33.35 37.66
CA THR A 415 -16.50 32.85 37.61
C THR A 415 -17.09 32.96 36.21
N TRP A 416 -18.08 32.11 35.93
CA TRP A 416 -18.99 32.28 34.80
C TRP A 416 -19.94 33.45 35.05
N GLY A 417 -20.31 34.16 33.98
CA GLY A 417 -21.31 35.22 34.02
C GLY A 417 -22.74 34.70 33.89
N THR A 418 -23.66 35.60 33.56
CA THR A 418 -25.04 35.25 33.21
C THR A 418 -25.11 34.69 31.78
N VAL A 419 -25.92 33.67 31.58
CA VAL A 419 -26.20 33.10 30.25
C VAL A 419 -26.91 34.12 29.36
N SER A 420 -26.45 34.28 28.12
CA SER A 420 -27.08 35.11 27.10
C SER A 420 -27.61 34.27 25.95
N ASN A 421 -28.73 34.71 25.35
CA ASN A 421 -29.25 34.08 24.14
C ASN A 421 -28.53 34.63 22.91
N PHE A 422 -28.35 33.78 21.90
CA PHE A 422 -27.96 34.29 20.59
C PHE A 422 -29.13 35.08 19.99
N PRO A 423 -28.95 36.38 19.65
CA PRO A 423 -30.09 37.22 19.33
C PRO A 423 -30.86 36.74 18.08
N LEU A 424 -32.16 37.00 18.08
CA LEU A 424 -32.99 36.80 16.89
C LEU A 424 -32.48 37.64 15.71
N ASP A 425 -32.83 37.21 14.50
CA ASP A 425 -32.57 37.95 13.27
C ASP A 425 -33.65 39.02 13.02
N VAL A 426 -33.57 39.71 11.89
CA VAL A 426 -34.56 40.73 11.47
C VAL A 426 -35.99 40.16 11.53
N ALA A 427 -36.93 40.96 12.03
CA ALA A 427 -38.34 40.58 12.26
C ALA A 427 -38.56 39.46 13.31
N GLY A 428 -37.57 39.18 14.17
CA GLY A 428 -37.70 38.19 15.24
C GLY A 428 -37.55 36.75 14.76
N ALA A 429 -36.95 36.54 13.58
CA ALA A 429 -36.73 35.21 13.03
C ALA A 429 -35.61 34.48 13.79
N ASP A 430 -35.74 33.14 13.88
CA ASP A 430 -34.72 32.28 14.48
C ASP A 430 -33.43 32.32 13.62
N PRO A 431 -32.24 32.54 14.21
CA PRO A 431 -30.97 32.52 13.48
C PRO A 431 -30.66 31.16 12.81
N ARG A 432 -31.34 30.08 13.24
CA ARG A 432 -31.21 28.72 12.70
C ARG A 432 -29.77 28.21 12.71
N VAL A 433 -29.18 28.13 13.90
CA VAL A 433 -27.87 27.50 14.10
C VAL A 433 -28.06 25.98 14.15
N GLU A 434 -28.15 25.37 12.96
CA GLU A 434 -28.52 23.95 12.79
C GLU A 434 -27.30 23.01 12.70
N SER A 435 -26.09 23.55 12.69
CA SER A 435 -24.82 22.83 12.60
C SER A 435 -23.80 23.38 13.61
N GLU A 436 -22.66 22.70 13.77
CA GLU A 436 -21.55 23.19 14.60
C GLU A 436 -21.09 24.58 14.16
N PRO A 437 -21.17 25.60 15.04
CA PRO A 437 -20.66 26.92 14.73
C PRO A 437 -19.13 26.91 14.81
N PHE A 438 -18.51 27.88 14.14
CA PHE A 438 -17.12 28.25 14.37
C PHE A 438 -17.07 29.68 14.85
N VAL A 439 -16.47 29.89 16.02
CA VAL A 439 -16.32 31.21 16.61
C VAL A 439 -14.87 31.63 16.51
N LEU A 440 -14.66 32.79 15.88
CA LEU A 440 -13.37 33.45 15.76
C LEU A 440 -13.38 34.72 16.60
N PHE A 441 -12.34 34.91 17.40
CA PHE A 441 -12.06 36.20 18.02
C PHE A 441 -11.06 36.95 17.15
N TYR A 442 -11.43 38.16 16.72
CA TYR A 442 -10.55 39.05 15.96
C TYR A 442 -9.86 40.03 16.92
N PRO A 443 -8.52 39.96 17.11
CA PRO A 443 -7.85 40.66 18.21
C PRO A 443 -7.43 42.12 17.91
N ALA A 444 -7.51 42.59 16.66
CA ALA A 444 -6.81 43.82 16.26
C ALA A 444 -7.66 45.12 16.36
N GLY A 445 -7.20 46.04 17.21
CA GLY A 445 -7.56 47.47 17.20
C GLY A 445 -9.07 47.78 17.41
N PRO A 446 -9.59 48.90 16.88
CA PRO A 446 -11.01 49.28 17.04
C PRO A 446 -12.00 48.30 16.39
N ASN A 447 -11.51 47.30 15.64
CA ASN A 447 -12.29 46.25 14.99
C ASN A 447 -12.35 44.96 15.82
N GLN A 448 -11.94 45.01 17.09
CA GLN A 448 -12.08 43.90 18.03
C GLN A 448 -13.51 43.36 17.98
N SER A 449 -13.64 42.07 17.67
CA SER A 449 -14.95 41.47 17.47
C SER A 449 -14.94 39.97 17.68
N ILE A 450 -16.13 39.44 17.97
CA ILE A 450 -16.41 38.00 17.93
C ILE A 450 -17.22 37.74 16.67
N ARG A 451 -16.74 36.84 15.81
CA ARG A 451 -17.46 36.41 14.63
C ARG A 451 -17.88 34.97 14.78
N VAL A 452 -19.17 34.70 14.54
CA VAL A 452 -19.74 33.37 14.54
C VAL A 452 -20.08 33.02 13.10
N PHE A 453 -19.52 31.92 12.61
CA PHE A 453 -19.81 31.33 11.31
C PHE A 453 -20.58 30.03 11.52
N TRP A 454 -21.63 29.77 10.75
CA TRP A 454 -22.34 28.50 10.81
C TRP A 454 -23.02 28.20 9.48
N ALA A 455 -23.40 26.93 9.30
CA ALA A 455 -24.24 26.53 8.17
C ALA A 455 -25.71 26.42 8.60
N ARG A 456 -26.62 26.90 7.76
CA ARG A 456 -28.08 26.73 7.92
C ARG A 456 -28.75 26.31 6.62
N ARG A 457 -29.93 25.71 6.70
CA ARG A 457 -30.71 25.32 5.52
C ARG A 457 -31.49 26.50 4.96
N GLU A 458 -31.28 26.78 3.68
CA GLU A 458 -32.02 27.79 2.94
C GLU A 458 -32.82 27.18 1.79
N PRO A 459 -33.99 27.74 1.43
CA PRO A 459 -34.73 27.32 0.25
C PRO A 459 -33.86 27.38 -1.00
N ALA A 460 -33.83 26.29 -1.76
CA ALA A 460 -33.13 26.23 -3.04
C ALA A 460 -34.01 26.81 -4.16
N ALA A 461 -33.46 26.89 -5.38
CA ALA A 461 -34.22 27.37 -6.55
C ALA A 461 -35.45 26.50 -6.85
N GLU A 462 -35.33 25.19 -6.61
CA GLU A 462 -36.41 24.22 -6.82
C GLU A 462 -37.34 24.15 -5.59
N PRO A 463 -38.68 24.22 -5.78
CA PRO A 463 -39.65 24.17 -4.70
C PRO A 463 -39.49 22.93 -3.82
N GLY A 464 -39.54 23.12 -2.50
CA GLY A 464 -39.43 22.04 -1.51
C GLY A 464 -38.00 21.53 -1.28
N GLN A 465 -37.01 22.00 -2.03
CA GLN A 465 -35.61 21.69 -1.79
C GLN A 465 -34.97 22.73 -0.87
N THR A 466 -34.03 22.27 -0.04
CA THR A 466 -33.15 23.15 0.73
C THR A 466 -31.70 22.83 0.42
N ARG A 467 -30.81 23.82 0.60
CA ARG A 467 -29.36 23.62 0.61
C ARG A 467 -28.76 24.20 1.88
N TRP A 468 -27.58 23.70 2.23
CA TRP A 468 -26.81 24.26 3.32
C TRP A 468 -26.04 25.46 2.79
N THR A 469 -26.14 26.60 3.45
CA THR A 469 -25.38 27.80 3.11
C THR A 469 -24.64 28.29 4.32
N LEU A 470 -23.50 28.95 4.09
CA LEU A 470 -22.75 29.58 5.16
C LEU A 470 -23.28 30.99 5.39
N VAL A 471 -23.46 31.28 6.66
CA VAL A 471 -23.82 32.59 7.16
C VAL A 471 -22.89 32.97 8.30
N HIS A 472 -22.76 34.27 8.56
CA HIS A 472 -22.00 34.77 9.68
C HIS A 472 -22.68 35.95 10.35
N ARG A 473 -22.25 36.23 11.58
CA ARG A 473 -22.64 37.40 12.36
C ARG A 473 -21.46 37.88 13.18
N THR A 474 -21.37 39.19 13.38
CA THR A 474 -20.29 39.86 14.09
C THR A 474 -20.86 40.56 15.32
N LYS A 475 -20.22 40.33 16.47
CA LYS A 475 -20.39 41.12 17.70
C LYS A 475 -19.25 42.13 17.79
N GLY A 476 -19.58 43.41 17.79
CA GLY A 476 -18.61 44.52 17.79
C GLY A 476 -18.11 44.96 19.16
N ASN A 477 -18.54 44.30 20.24
CA ASN A 477 -18.09 44.55 21.61
C ASN A 477 -17.79 43.22 22.33
N ILE A 478 -17.22 43.31 23.54
CA ILE A 478 -16.92 42.15 24.40
C ILE A 478 -17.87 42.03 25.60
N ASP A 479 -18.94 42.81 25.64
CA ASP A 479 -19.94 42.70 26.69
C ASP A 479 -20.69 41.37 26.53
N PRO A 480 -20.78 40.51 27.57
CA PRO A 480 -21.37 39.17 27.42
C PRO A 480 -22.89 39.18 27.22
N ASP A 481 -23.53 40.34 27.15
CA ASP A 481 -24.96 40.50 26.89
C ASP A 481 -25.32 40.34 25.39
N GLU A 482 -26.61 40.44 25.09
CA GLU A 482 -27.19 40.31 23.74
C GLU A 482 -26.95 41.52 22.84
N THR A 483 -26.26 42.58 23.30
CA THR A 483 -26.05 43.81 22.52
C THR A 483 -24.86 43.69 21.57
N GLY A 484 -24.75 44.60 20.59
CA GLY A 484 -23.57 44.71 19.73
C GLY A 484 -23.46 43.69 18.58
N TRP A 485 -24.45 42.81 18.39
CA TRP A 485 -24.53 41.91 17.22
C TRP A 485 -25.11 42.62 15.99
N ASN A 486 -24.48 42.47 14.81
CA ASN A 486 -24.97 43.00 13.52
C ASN A 486 -26.13 42.16 12.94
N ASN A 487 -26.52 42.30 11.67
CA ASN A 487 -27.48 41.37 11.04
C ASN A 487 -26.78 40.10 10.55
N ILE A 488 -27.53 39.03 10.30
CA ILE A 488 -26.98 37.82 9.68
C ILE A 488 -26.61 38.11 8.23
N GLU A 489 -25.37 37.77 7.86
CA GLU A 489 -24.80 37.98 6.52
C GLU A 489 -24.56 36.62 5.84
N SER A 490 -24.98 36.47 4.59
CA SER A 490 -24.76 35.25 3.80
C SER A 490 -23.47 35.33 3.01
N LEU A 491 -22.70 34.24 2.99
CA LEU A 491 -21.54 34.11 2.10
C LEU A 491 -21.89 33.52 0.74
N SER A 492 -22.92 32.67 0.68
CA SER A 492 -23.34 31.97 -0.53
C SER A 492 -24.38 32.79 -1.32
N ALA A 493 -24.38 32.63 -2.65
CA ALA A 493 -25.43 33.19 -3.49
C ALA A 493 -26.81 32.54 -3.19
N MET A 494 -27.87 33.33 -3.25
CA MET A 494 -29.24 32.91 -2.96
C MET A 494 -30.14 33.07 -4.20
N PRO A 495 -30.90 32.03 -4.63
CA PRO A 495 -31.00 30.71 -4.01
C PRO A 495 -29.77 29.81 -4.30
N PRO A 496 -29.35 28.99 -3.33
CA PRO A 496 -28.18 28.12 -3.46
C PRO A 496 -28.43 26.91 -4.38
N THR A 497 -27.40 26.51 -5.14
CA THR A 497 -27.42 25.30 -5.99
C THR A 497 -26.62 24.13 -5.39
N TYR A 498 -25.70 24.41 -4.48
CA TYR A 498 -24.83 23.46 -3.78
C TYR A 498 -24.93 23.64 -2.26
N HIS A 499 -24.30 22.73 -1.52
CA HIS A 499 -24.18 22.77 -0.07
C HIS A 499 -22.80 23.29 0.34
N ASP A 500 -22.75 24.32 1.17
CA ASP A 500 -21.56 24.74 1.91
C ASP A 500 -21.74 24.43 3.41
N ARG A 501 -20.76 23.80 4.05
CA ARG A 501 -20.81 23.36 5.46
C ARG A 501 -19.45 23.47 6.15
N GLU A 502 -19.45 23.33 7.47
CA GLU A 502 -18.24 23.16 8.29
C GLU A 502 -17.24 24.34 8.16
N PRO A 503 -17.68 25.58 8.44
CA PRO A 503 -16.84 26.77 8.27
C PRO A 503 -15.72 26.81 9.31
N ALA A 504 -14.46 27.07 8.93
CA ALA A 504 -13.32 27.22 9.82
C ALA A 504 -12.48 28.41 9.39
N ALA A 505 -12.17 29.33 10.29
CA ALA A 505 -11.48 30.57 9.93
C ALA A 505 -10.25 30.81 10.80
N PHE A 506 -9.32 31.60 10.28
CA PHE A 506 -8.23 32.16 11.06
C PHE A 506 -7.95 33.60 10.64
N VAL A 507 -7.21 34.33 11.48
CA VAL A 507 -6.74 35.68 11.15
C VAL A 507 -5.35 35.56 10.52
N SER A 508 -5.22 35.95 9.27
CA SER A 508 -3.96 35.99 8.53
C SER A 508 -2.98 37.03 9.08
N ASP A 509 -1.70 36.88 8.75
CA ASP A 509 -0.65 37.86 9.12
C ASP A 509 -0.95 39.28 8.58
N ALA A 510 -1.71 39.37 7.48
CA ALA A 510 -2.17 40.64 6.92
C ALA A 510 -3.34 41.29 7.70
N GLY A 511 -3.86 40.62 8.73
CA GLY A 511 -5.04 41.05 9.49
C GLY A 511 -6.38 40.75 8.80
N ASN A 512 -6.38 40.07 7.65
CA ASN A 512 -7.61 39.63 7.00
C ASN A 512 -8.08 38.29 7.58
N ILE A 513 -9.37 37.97 7.41
CA ILE A 513 -9.91 36.68 7.86
C ILE A 513 -9.97 35.74 6.68
N GLU A 514 -9.24 34.64 6.75
CA GLU A 514 -9.35 33.57 5.75
C GLU A 514 -10.29 32.48 6.29
N LEU A 515 -11.35 32.19 5.54
CA LEU A 515 -12.38 31.22 5.88
C LEU A 515 -12.26 30.03 4.94
N PHE A 516 -12.25 28.83 5.51
CA PHE A 516 -12.32 27.53 4.85
C PHE A 516 -13.66 26.88 5.11
N TRP A 517 -14.14 26.08 4.18
CA TRP A 517 -15.35 25.28 4.38
C TRP A 517 -15.38 24.09 3.42
N SER A 518 -16.26 23.15 3.68
CA SER A 518 -16.53 22.03 2.79
C SER A 518 -17.72 22.32 1.89
N SER A 519 -17.57 22.06 0.61
CA SER A 519 -18.58 22.35 -0.41
C SER A 519 -18.72 21.20 -1.39
N ASN A 520 -19.95 20.94 -1.85
CA ASN A 520 -20.21 19.91 -2.87
C ASN A 520 -20.44 20.47 -4.29
N ARG A 521 -20.01 21.72 -4.55
CA ARG A 521 -20.30 22.43 -5.80
C ARG A 521 -19.70 21.81 -7.07
N ASP A 522 -18.71 20.94 -6.93
CA ASP A 522 -18.07 20.18 -8.01
C ASP A 522 -18.49 18.69 -8.02
N GLY A 523 -19.50 18.33 -7.22
CA GLY A 523 -20.01 16.96 -7.05
C GLY A 523 -19.30 16.11 -6.01
N SER A 524 -18.05 16.43 -5.62
CA SER A 524 -17.41 15.84 -4.43
C SER A 524 -17.49 16.82 -3.27
N TRP A 525 -17.39 16.33 -2.03
CA TRP A 525 -17.10 17.26 -0.94
C TRP A 525 -15.63 17.69 -1.03
N SER A 526 -15.37 18.94 -1.40
CA SER A 526 -14.04 19.53 -1.48
C SER A 526 -13.91 20.71 -0.53
N ILE A 527 -12.68 21.08 -0.18
CA ILE A 527 -12.41 22.24 0.66
C ILE A 527 -12.27 23.47 -0.23
N TRP A 528 -12.97 24.53 0.16
CA TRP A 528 -12.92 25.84 -0.46
C TRP A 528 -12.45 26.87 0.55
N ASN A 529 -11.84 27.95 0.09
CA ASN A 529 -11.51 29.10 0.91
C ASN A 529 -11.98 30.41 0.27
N ASN A 530 -12.08 31.45 1.09
CA ASN A 530 -12.26 32.83 0.68
C ASN A 530 -11.68 33.74 1.76
N THR A 531 -11.24 34.92 1.37
CA THR A 531 -10.66 35.91 2.27
C THR A 531 -11.61 37.09 2.42
N LEU A 532 -11.90 37.47 3.67
CA LEU A 532 -12.56 38.71 4.01
C LEU A 532 -11.51 39.78 4.27
N ASP A 533 -11.54 40.82 3.46
CA ASP A 533 -10.79 42.05 3.74
C ASP A 533 -11.47 42.77 4.91
N ILE A 534 -10.77 42.87 6.04
CA ILE A 534 -11.34 43.45 7.26
C ILE A 534 -11.49 44.98 7.16
N THR A 535 -10.75 45.63 6.27
CA THR A 535 -10.78 47.08 6.08
C THR A 535 -11.99 47.48 5.25
N THR A 536 -12.23 46.79 4.14
CA THR A 536 -13.37 47.07 3.25
C THR A 536 -14.63 46.32 3.65
N GLN A 537 -14.53 45.31 4.54
CA GLN A 537 -15.61 44.38 4.89
C GLN A 537 -16.19 43.66 3.67
N THR A 538 -15.34 43.31 2.70
CA THR A 538 -15.74 42.62 1.47
C THR A 538 -15.04 41.26 1.34
N TRP A 539 -15.81 40.25 0.96
CA TRP A 539 -15.28 38.95 0.59
C TRP A 539 -14.64 38.98 -0.81
N GLY A 540 -13.54 38.25 -0.97
CA GLY A 540 -12.92 37.99 -2.26
C GLY A 540 -13.67 36.94 -3.10
N THR A 541 -12.96 36.33 -4.04
CA THR A 541 -13.47 35.19 -4.82
C THR A 541 -13.15 33.89 -4.10
N ALA A 542 -14.13 33.00 -4.01
CA ALA A 542 -13.93 31.68 -3.43
C ALA A 542 -13.06 30.81 -4.33
N GLU A 543 -12.06 30.15 -3.77
CA GLU A 543 -11.12 29.27 -4.47
C GLU A 543 -11.23 27.84 -3.95
N ARG A 544 -10.98 26.87 -4.85
CA ARG A 544 -10.96 25.45 -4.51
C ARG A 544 -9.56 25.10 -3.99
N VAL A 545 -9.49 24.49 -2.81
CA VAL A 545 -8.24 24.09 -2.17
C VAL A 545 -7.88 22.64 -2.47
N THR A 546 -8.89 21.76 -2.52
CA THR A 546 -8.69 20.33 -2.78
C THR A 546 -9.52 19.87 -3.97
N ASP A 547 -8.93 19.06 -4.85
CA ASP A 547 -9.57 18.68 -6.12
C ASP A 547 -9.71 17.18 -6.40
N ASP A 548 -9.38 16.36 -5.42
CA ASP A 548 -9.47 14.91 -5.45
C ASP A 548 -10.90 14.37 -5.59
N PRO A 549 -11.06 13.12 -6.08
CA PRO A 549 -12.38 12.46 -6.16
C PRO A 549 -12.97 12.10 -4.78
N TYR A 550 -12.17 12.22 -3.72
CA TYR A 550 -12.51 11.87 -2.34
C TYR A 550 -13.36 12.94 -1.66
N SER A 551 -14.08 12.55 -0.61
CA SER A 551 -14.83 13.47 0.25
C SER A 551 -13.89 14.06 1.29
N GLN A 552 -13.73 15.39 1.29
CA GLN A 552 -12.87 16.16 2.17
C GLN A 552 -13.71 17.15 2.99
N ARG A 553 -13.71 16.94 4.30
CA ARG A 553 -14.66 17.51 5.26
C ARG A 553 -13.96 18.13 6.47
N ASP A 554 -14.68 18.96 7.21
CA ASP A 554 -14.26 19.48 8.52
C ASP A 554 -12.87 20.14 8.50
N PRO A 555 -12.64 21.18 7.66
CA PRO A 555 -11.35 21.86 7.60
C PRO A 555 -11.01 22.53 8.92
N LEU A 556 -9.72 22.60 9.23
CA LEU A 556 -9.15 23.29 10.38
C LEU A 556 -7.80 23.89 9.97
N PRO A 557 -7.74 25.20 9.67
CA PRO A 557 -6.47 25.86 9.42
C PRO A 557 -5.68 26.03 10.73
N LEU A 558 -4.40 25.70 10.69
CA LEU A 558 -3.46 25.82 11.81
C LEU A 558 -2.22 26.58 11.36
N LEU A 559 -1.94 27.72 11.98
CA LEU A 559 -0.73 28.49 11.71
C LEU A 559 0.49 27.84 12.37
N LEU A 560 1.56 27.66 11.60
CA LEU A 560 2.87 27.15 12.02
C LEU A 560 3.96 28.14 11.59
N ASN A 561 5.17 28.01 12.12
CA ASN A 561 6.27 28.94 11.81
C ASN A 561 6.68 28.93 10.31
N ASN A 562 6.41 27.83 9.61
CA ASN A 562 6.79 27.61 8.20
C ASN A 562 5.61 27.73 7.22
N GLY A 563 4.46 28.24 7.66
CA GLY A 563 3.25 28.38 6.86
C GLY A 563 1.99 27.97 7.60
N MET A 564 1.00 27.47 6.86
CA MET A 564 -0.25 26.99 7.44
C MET A 564 -0.41 25.50 7.17
N LEU A 565 -0.79 24.73 8.18
CA LEU A 565 -1.23 23.35 8.03
C LEU A 565 -2.76 23.33 7.98
N LEU A 566 -3.33 22.91 6.85
CA LEU A 566 -4.76 22.64 6.76
C LEU A 566 -5.00 21.20 7.17
N ILE A 567 -5.62 21.00 8.33
CA ILE A 567 -6.07 19.68 8.78
C ILE A 567 -7.51 19.49 8.32
N TYR A 568 -7.86 18.31 7.83
CA TYR A 568 -9.21 17.98 7.39
C TYR A 568 -9.47 16.48 7.53
N ARG A 569 -10.71 16.06 7.34
CA ARG A 569 -11.06 14.64 7.28
C ARG A 569 -11.30 14.19 5.85
N SER A 570 -10.80 13.01 5.47
CA SER A 570 -10.98 12.45 4.13
C SER A 570 -11.21 10.95 4.12
N ASN A 571 -12.00 10.47 3.16
CA ASN A 571 -12.21 9.04 2.87
C ASN A 571 -11.18 8.46 1.86
N GLU A 572 -10.13 9.22 1.57
CA GLU A 572 -9.05 8.83 0.68
C GLU A 572 -8.47 7.44 0.98
N SER A 573 -8.19 6.70 -0.09
CA SER A 573 -7.68 5.33 -0.01
C SER A 573 -6.24 5.32 0.46
N LEU A 574 -5.85 4.27 1.20
CA LEU A 574 -4.51 4.18 1.77
C LEU A 574 -3.70 3.09 1.11
N SER A 575 -2.44 3.40 0.84
CA SER A 575 -1.50 2.42 0.31
C SER A 575 -0.57 1.93 1.40
N TYR A 576 -0.35 0.62 1.46
CA TYR A 576 0.58 -0.02 2.39
C TYR A 576 1.63 -0.83 1.64
N THR A 577 2.88 -0.60 1.98
CA THR A 577 3.98 -1.47 1.52
C THR A 577 3.95 -2.79 2.28
N SER A 578 4.09 -3.89 1.56
CA SER A 578 4.13 -5.22 2.17
C SER A 578 5.42 -5.44 2.98
N ASN A 579 5.26 -5.95 4.20
CA ASN A 579 6.38 -6.36 5.05
C ASN A 579 7.11 -7.61 4.52
N VAL A 580 6.43 -8.43 3.71
CA VAL A 580 6.99 -9.66 3.11
C VAL A 580 7.66 -9.35 1.77
N TYR A 581 7.01 -8.54 0.93
CA TYR A 581 7.47 -8.19 -0.41
C TYR A 581 7.52 -6.66 -0.53
N ARG A 582 8.64 -6.04 -0.15
CA ARG A 582 8.76 -4.56 -0.08
C ARG A 582 8.51 -3.82 -1.39
N ALA A 583 8.60 -4.50 -2.53
CA ALA A 583 8.29 -3.93 -3.84
C ALA A 583 6.79 -3.92 -4.16
N THR A 584 5.96 -4.56 -3.32
CA THR A 584 4.51 -4.66 -3.50
C THR A 584 3.79 -3.68 -2.57
N GLU A 585 2.82 -2.99 -3.14
CA GLU A 585 1.97 -2.02 -2.48
C GLU A 585 0.50 -2.44 -2.60
N THR A 586 -0.24 -2.41 -1.49
CA THR A 586 -1.67 -2.74 -1.45
C THR A 586 -2.48 -1.49 -1.16
N VAL A 587 -3.51 -1.23 -1.96
CA VAL A 587 -4.42 -0.08 -1.79
C VAL A 587 -5.70 -0.52 -1.07
N ASP A 588 -6.04 0.19 0.00
CA ASP A 588 -7.15 -0.06 0.89
C ASP A 588 -8.28 0.95 0.68
N PHE A 589 -9.35 0.44 0.10
CA PHE A 589 -10.55 1.19 -0.27
C PHE A 589 -11.63 1.19 0.82
N ARG A 590 -11.37 0.67 2.02
CA ARG A 590 -12.39 0.49 3.08
C ARG A 590 -13.06 1.78 3.55
N TYR A 591 -12.40 2.92 3.32
CA TYR A 591 -12.80 4.23 3.82
C TYR A 591 -13.93 4.88 3.02
N ALA A 592 -14.09 4.49 1.75
CA ALA A 592 -15.06 5.07 0.82
C ALA A 592 -16.51 5.11 1.34
N GLY A 593 -16.94 4.06 2.06
CA GLY A 593 -18.34 3.90 2.45
C GLY A 593 -19.30 3.75 1.26
N CYS A 594 -20.60 3.81 1.52
CA CYS A 594 -21.66 3.72 0.53
C CYS A 594 -22.38 5.06 0.43
N THR A 595 -22.08 5.82 -0.61
CA THR A 595 -22.72 7.12 -0.89
C THR A 595 -23.67 7.02 -2.08
N THR A 596 -24.69 7.87 -2.10
CA THR A 596 -25.48 8.11 -3.31
C THR A 596 -24.56 8.58 -4.44
N ALA A 597 -24.77 8.06 -5.65
CA ALA A 597 -24.04 8.53 -6.83
C ALA A 597 -24.45 9.97 -7.15
N ASP A 598 -23.46 10.86 -7.25
CA ASP A 598 -23.64 12.24 -7.68
C ASP A 598 -23.14 12.39 -9.11
N THR A 599 -24.04 12.74 -10.03
CA THR A 599 -23.73 12.90 -11.46
C THR A 599 -22.82 14.09 -11.75
N LEU A 600 -22.67 15.02 -10.81
CA LEU A 600 -21.77 16.16 -10.96
C LEU A 600 -20.30 15.79 -10.66
N ASN A 601 -20.06 14.67 -9.96
CA ASN A 601 -18.73 14.25 -9.58
C ASN A 601 -18.00 13.51 -10.73
N ALA A 602 -17.62 14.27 -11.76
CA ALA A 602 -16.97 13.73 -12.94
C ALA A 602 -15.66 12.98 -12.63
N ALA A 603 -14.88 13.46 -11.65
CA ALA A 603 -13.63 12.82 -11.23
C ALA A 603 -13.86 11.43 -10.65
N LYS A 604 -14.82 11.28 -9.72
CA LYS A 604 -15.18 9.98 -9.14
C LYS A 604 -15.81 9.05 -10.18
N ILE A 605 -16.66 9.58 -11.07
CA ILE A 605 -17.28 8.80 -12.16
C ILE A 605 -16.24 8.28 -13.16
N ALA A 606 -15.22 9.08 -13.49
CA ALA A 606 -14.16 8.68 -14.43
C ALA A 606 -13.32 7.49 -13.92
N LEU A 607 -13.34 7.22 -12.61
CA LEU A 607 -12.69 6.05 -12.02
C LEU A 607 -13.47 4.75 -12.21
N ARG A 608 -14.72 4.80 -12.69
CA ARG A 608 -15.53 3.60 -12.91
C ARG A 608 -14.79 2.59 -13.80
N ASP A 609 -14.82 1.32 -13.37
CA ASP A 609 -14.14 0.19 -14.02
C ASP A 609 -12.59 0.28 -14.02
N GLN A 610 -12.01 1.33 -13.43
CA GLN A 610 -10.57 1.48 -13.22
C GLN A 610 -10.13 0.89 -11.87
N PHE A 611 -8.82 0.69 -11.71
CA PHE A 611 -8.25 0.24 -10.43
C PHE A 611 -8.63 1.18 -9.27
N GLY A 612 -8.64 2.49 -9.52
CA GLY A 612 -8.99 3.51 -8.52
C GLY A 612 -10.47 3.58 -8.14
N ASP A 613 -11.37 2.79 -8.74
CA ASP A 613 -12.80 2.87 -8.45
C ASP A 613 -13.13 2.52 -6.99
N PHE A 614 -13.55 3.48 -6.20
CA PHE A 614 -13.98 3.24 -4.81
C PHE A 614 -15.49 3.38 -4.64
N GLN A 615 -16.23 3.50 -5.74
CA GLN A 615 -17.70 3.57 -5.71
C GLN A 615 -18.31 2.23 -5.37
N THR A 616 -19.54 2.27 -4.84
CA THR A 616 -20.27 1.07 -4.44
C THR A 616 -21.45 0.79 -5.35
N TYR A 617 -21.60 -0.47 -5.72
CA TYR A 617 -22.57 -0.97 -6.68
C TYR A 617 -23.41 -2.10 -6.09
N THR A 618 -24.51 -2.44 -6.77
CA THR A 618 -25.32 -3.59 -6.42
C THR A 618 -24.52 -4.89 -6.53
N TYR A 619 -24.76 -5.83 -5.62
CA TYR A 619 -24.07 -7.11 -5.60
C TYR A 619 -24.40 -7.94 -6.85
N ASP A 620 -23.37 -8.43 -7.53
CA ASP A 620 -23.52 -9.27 -8.71
C ASP A 620 -23.75 -10.75 -8.33
N MET A 621 -24.95 -11.23 -8.62
CA MET A 621 -25.33 -12.64 -8.45
C MET A 621 -25.10 -13.49 -9.72
N GLY A 622 -24.78 -12.84 -10.84
CA GLY A 622 -24.75 -13.47 -12.16
C GLY A 622 -26.13 -13.93 -12.64
N LYS A 623 -26.17 -14.73 -13.70
CA LYS A 623 -27.40 -15.26 -14.30
C LYS A 623 -27.52 -16.75 -14.03
N ASN A 624 -28.72 -17.21 -13.63
CA ASN A 624 -29.03 -18.63 -13.36
C ASN A 624 -28.04 -19.31 -12.38
N GLY A 625 -27.54 -18.57 -11.39
CA GLY A 625 -26.58 -19.07 -10.40
C GLY A 625 -25.13 -19.18 -10.90
N GLY A 626 -24.85 -18.78 -12.15
CA GLY A 626 -23.50 -18.69 -12.71
C GLY A 626 -23.04 -17.24 -12.82
N ARG A 627 -21.81 -16.97 -12.37
CA ARG A 627 -21.14 -15.67 -12.52
C ARG A 627 -20.07 -15.74 -13.61
N THR A 628 -20.08 -14.79 -14.54
CA THR A 628 -19.05 -14.62 -15.59
C THR A 628 -18.03 -13.56 -15.17
N ASN A 629 -16.93 -13.42 -15.91
CA ASN A 629 -15.94 -12.36 -15.67
C ASN A 629 -16.47 -10.93 -15.83
N GLU A 630 -17.75 -10.73 -16.13
CA GLU A 630 -18.44 -9.42 -16.11
C GLU A 630 -19.14 -9.16 -14.76
N ASP A 631 -19.38 -10.21 -13.96
CA ASP A 631 -20.06 -10.17 -12.67
C ASP A 631 -19.04 -10.05 -11.52
N TRP A 632 -18.33 -8.93 -11.38
CA TRP A 632 -17.22 -8.79 -10.42
C TRP A 632 -17.54 -8.04 -9.12
N TYR A 633 -18.65 -7.31 -9.02
CA TYR A 633 -19.03 -6.62 -7.77
C TYR A 633 -19.61 -7.59 -6.75
N ALA A 634 -18.74 -8.39 -6.14
CA ALA A 634 -19.12 -9.37 -5.13
C ALA A 634 -18.10 -9.42 -3.98
N ARG A 635 -18.53 -9.97 -2.84
CA ARG A 635 -17.75 -9.99 -1.59
C ARG A 635 -16.58 -10.96 -1.62
N ASP A 636 -16.66 -11.97 -2.47
CA ASP A 636 -15.66 -13.02 -2.66
C ASP A 636 -14.81 -12.79 -3.92
N THR A 637 -14.94 -11.64 -4.60
CA THR A 637 -14.18 -11.35 -5.82
C THR A 637 -12.98 -10.45 -5.55
N ILE A 638 -11.82 -10.87 -6.09
CA ILE A 638 -10.64 -10.03 -6.23
C ILE A 638 -10.40 -9.71 -7.71
N GLY A 639 -10.04 -8.46 -8.00
CA GLY A 639 -9.60 -8.01 -9.31
C GLY A 639 -8.08 -7.98 -9.41
N LEU A 640 -7.52 -8.56 -10.46
CA LEU A 640 -6.11 -8.41 -10.80
C LEU A 640 -5.97 -7.57 -12.06
N TYR A 641 -5.42 -6.38 -11.93
CA TYR A 641 -5.11 -5.49 -13.03
C TYR A 641 -3.68 -5.76 -13.50
N LEU A 642 -3.57 -6.47 -14.62
CA LEU A 642 -2.32 -6.91 -15.23
C LEU A 642 -1.76 -5.83 -16.15
N LYS A 643 -0.43 -5.68 -16.15
CA LYS A 643 0.31 -4.81 -17.09
C LYS A 643 1.22 -5.66 -17.99
N PRO A 644 0.70 -6.17 -19.12
CA PRO A 644 1.49 -6.97 -20.06
C PRO A 644 2.64 -6.17 -20.66
N ASP A 645 3.76 -6.85 -20.91
CA ASP A 645 4.94 -6.31 -21.62
C ASP A 645 4.80 -6.36 -23.14
N THR A 646 3.66 -6.83 -23.65
CA THR A 646 3.37 -7.01 -25.06
C THR A 646 1.97 -6.54 -25.40
N MET A 647 1.78 -6.03 -26.62
CA MET A 647 0.48 -5.63 -27.17
C MET A 647 -0.19 -6.75 -28.00
N ASP A 648 0.44 -7.92 -28.08
CA ASP A 648 -0.07 -9.07 -28.83
C ASP A 648 -1.22 -9.76 -28.07
N ALA A 649 -2.43 -9.67 -28.62
CA ALA A 649 -3.66 -10.18 -28.00
C ALA A 649 -3.63 -11.70 -27.76
N GLU A 650 -2.97 -12.48 -28.62
CA GLU A 650 -2.90 -13.93 -28.48
C GLU A 650 -1.97 -14.30 -27.31
N LYS A 651 -0.81 -13.65 -27.22
CA LYS A 651 0.11 -13.79 -26.08
C LYS A 651 -0.52 -13.34 -24.76
N ILE A 652 -1.26 -12.23 -24.78
CA ILE A 652 -1.99 -11.77 -23.59
C ILE A 652 -3.01 -12.82 -23.14
N THR A 653 -3.78 -13.39 -24.07
CA THR A 653 -4.79 -14.41 -23.78
C THR A 653 -4.16 -15.68 -23.22
N MET A 654 -3.06 -16.15 -23.81
CA MET A 654 -2.29 -17.29 -23.31
C MET A 654 -1.74 -17.03 -21.90
N GLY A 655 -1.16 -15.84 -21.65
CA GLY A 655 -0.66 -15.44 -20.34
C GLY A 655 -1.75 -15.42 -19.27
N ARG A 656 -2.93 -14.86 -19.57
CA ARG A 656 -4.09 -14.86 -18.66
C ARG A 656 -4.53 -16.28 -18.31
N SER A 657 -4.58 -17.18 -19.28
CA SER A 657 -4.93 -18.59 -19.05
C SER A 657 -3.94 -19.29 -18.12
N ARG A 658 -2.63 -19.07 -18.34
CA ARG A 658 -1.56 -19.58 -17.46
C ARG A 658 -1.69 -19.07 -16.03
N ILE A 659 -1.90 -17.75 -15.86
CA ILE A 659 -2.10 -17.13 -14.55
C ILE A 659 -3.30 -17.79 -13.85
N ALA A 660 -4.46 -17.85 -14.51
CA ALA A 660 -5.69 -18.39 -13.92
C ALA A 660 -5.57 -19.85 -13.45
N GLN A 661 -4.78 -20.67 -14.13
CA GLN A 661 -4.57 -22.09 -13.78
C GLN A 661 -3.74 -22.29 -12.51
N VAL A 662 -2.80 -21.39 -12.24
CA VAL A 662 -1.85 -21.53 -11.12
C VAL A 662 -2.29 -20.69 -9.92
N LEU A 663 -2.90 -19.54 -10.16
CA LEU A 663 -3.23 -18.58 -9.10
C LEU A 663 -4.18 -19.15 -8.04
N ARG A 664 -5.05 -20.11 -8.40
CA ARG A 664 -5.94 -20.80 -7.45
C ARG A 664 -5.20 -21.51 -6.31
N GLU A 665 -3.93 -21.85 -6.47
CA GLU A 665 -3.10 -22.46 -5.41
C GLU A 665 -2.59 -21.44 -4.40
N PHE A 666 -2.63 -20.15 -4.74
CA PHE A 666 -2.10 -19.04 -3.94
C PHE A 666 -3.20 -18.15 -3.34
N MET A 667 -4.47 -18.47 -3.59
CA MET A 667 -5.65 -17.74 -3.10
C MET A 667 -6.50 -18.60 -2.16
N PRO A 668 -7.29 -18.00 -1.27
CA PRO A 668 -8.30 -18.73 -0.50
C PRO A 668 -9.30 -19.42 -1.43
N ILE A 669 -9.77 -20.61 -1.05
CA ILE A 669 -10.70 -21.41 -1.86
C ILE A 669 -12.06 -20.74 -2.07
N THR A 670 -12.43 -19.83 -1.15
CA THR A 670 -13.67 -19.06 -1.22
C THR A 670 -13.60 -17.94 -2.24
N ASP A 671 -12.40 -17.54 -2.65
CA ASP A 671 -12.19 -16.31 -3.39
C ASP A 671 -12.13 -16.60 -4.89
N ARG A 672 -12.68 -15.65 -5.63
CA ARG A 672 -12.77 -15.67 -7.08
C ARG A 672 -11.94 -14.56 -7.66
N VAL A 673 -11.11 -14.88 -8.65
CA VAL A 673 -10.30 -13.89 -9.37
C VAL A 673 -10.97 -13.46 -10.68
N VAL A 674 -10.90 -12.16 -10.97
CA VAL A 674 -11.21 -11.57 -12.27
C VAL A 674 -9.97 -10.84 -12.78
N LEU A 675 -9.56 -11.14 -14.01
CA LEU A 675 -8.33 -10.60 -14.62
C LEU A 675 -8.67 -9.44 -15.56
N PHE A 676 -8.13 -8.26 -15.28
CA PHE A 676 -8.20 -7.06 -16.11
C PHE A 676 -6.84 -6.81 -16.77
N THR A 677 -6.82 -6.18 -17.95
CA THR A 677 -5.60 -5.76 -18.65
C THR A 677 -5.63 -4.25 -18.79
N GLN A 678 -4.59 -3.58 -18.30
CA GLN A 678 -4.41 -2.14 -18.42
C GLN A 678 -3.69 -1.76 -19.71
#